data_AF-A0A354HIW6-F1
#
_entry.id   AF-A0A354HIW6-F1
#
_cell.length_a   1.000
_cell.length_b   1.000
_cell.length_c   1.000
_cell.angle_alpha   90.00
_cell.angle_beta   90.00
_cell.angle_gamma   90.00
#
_symmetry.space_group_name_H-M   'P 1'
#
loop_
_entity.id
_entity.type
_entity.pdbx_description
1 polymer ?
#
loop_
_entity_poly.entity_id
_entity_poly.type
_entity_poly.pdbx_seq_one_letter_code
_entity_poly.pdbx_strand_id
1 'polypeptide(L)'
;MYNVGQDYIDALAGKTRNDRIAGTLALANGGSIAITDENLVRDSLSLSKELCGEQYRVGTFNTACLKLSFFIDDALGIDLTDASVTMSYFLTPENAAEQQVPLGTFFVDPILSIRRKNILNIVAFDAGVKFDREVSDNFRTITGTPAQIISAACSYCGVTSAVLPASLDEMPNSDITVSAADKQIQTYRDAVMWCAALVCGYAVIGRDSALYLIPAIYSVSGGVRPSIITSRTVTAAERQSVYVTDTRAYIKYLTAYAGDDVISYVSSFTAQDAQASPASYVLEKNPLLADKTEAECEAANEEWLDYIDTFMQRGVQTAIMGDPALDMGDALMFTGGDVDQRTGIIGVVTSYEWRYRNYHDIRCTAAECCGSIAPGSLSGGAASVRPQSAKRIDAIKAPEPSAGGVGEDLGNRNENFNTYTGHQWANRIIDEQFDCSDCCHLEGELNTLRNCDYTSVGGANNAGTNDSYSIVHGNYNTFSGGRHIIAGSHNNVSGDGNTVAGYGNTITGDSNVVAGSNHTVGSVGALVCGCGVDATRAAASYVFYAGNYSISVAMTSNGYVFATAYNTNGADYAEYFEWADGNPENEDRRGMLVSLSGDRIKPADGDDIDGVISANPSVCGNEYGLHWQGKYEKDIFGAVRYGEDGRAVTAGGYDKDREYIPRSKRPEWSPVGLAGRLVMTDDGSCTAGGYAAARSGIGHAAECATRVKVLKRLDDTHVEVLVR
;
A
#
# COMPACT_ATOMS: atom_id res chain seq x y z
N MET A 1 -7.45 -30.48 5.57
CA MET A 1 -8.65 -29.89 6.17
C MET A 1 -8.73 -30.36 7.61
N TYR A 2 -9.22 -29.53 8.53
CA TYR A 2 -9.52 -29.99 9.88
C TYR A 2 -10.61 -31.07 9.81
N ASN A 3 -10.42 -32.17 10.56
CA ASN A 3 -11.34 -33.30 10.49
C ASN A 3 -12.67 -32.95 11.16
N VAL A 4 -13.74 -32.90 10.37
CA VAL A 4 -15.10 -32.53 10.79
C VAL A 4 -16.10 -33.59 10.31
N GLY A 5 -17.18 -33.81 11.05
CA GLY A 5 -18.23 -34.75 10.68
C GLY A 5 -19.10 -34.25 9.52
N GLN A 6 -19.78 -35.15 8.80
CA GLN A 6 -20.67 -34.77 7.69
C GLN A 6 -21.74 -33.75 8.11
N ASP A 7 -22.30 -33.88 9.33
CA ASP A 7 -23.28 -32.95 9.88
C ASP A 7 -22.78 -31.49 9.93
N TYR A 8 -21.46 -31.26 10.06
CA TYR A 8 -20.86 -29.92 10.02
C TYR A 8 -20.87 -29.34 8.61
N ILE A 9 -20.54 -30.17 7.61
CA ILE A 9 -20.53 -29.79 6.18
C ILE A 9 -21.97 -29.48 5.74
N ASP A 10 -22.93 -30.32 6.13
CA ASP A 10 -24.34 -30.12 5.82
C ASP A 10 -24.91 -28.86 6.51
N ALA A 11 -24.51 -28.60 7.76
CA ALA A 11 -24.88 -27.38 8.48
C ALA A 11 -24.27 -26.10 7.88
N LEU A 12 -23.05 -26.18 7.32
CA LEU A 12 -22.44 -25.07 6.58
C LEU A 12 -23.22 -24.74 5.30
N ALA A 13 -23.75 -25.76 4.60
CA ALA A 13 -24.58 -25.58 3.41
C ALA A 13 -26.02 -25.10 3.72
N GLY A 14 -26.42 -25.10 5.00
CA GLY A 14 -27.73 -24.64 5.45
C GLY A 14 -27.97 -23.14 5.25
N LYS A 15 -29.23 -22.74 5.03
CA LYS A 15 -29.65 -21.33 4.88
C LYS A 15 -29.46 -20.49 6.14
N THR A 16 -29.36 -21.14 7.29
CA THR A 16 -29.19 -20.53 8.61
C THR A 16 -28.13 -21.33 9.36
N ARG A 17 -27.10 -20.65 9.87
CA ARG A 17 -26.03 -21.28 10.64
C ARG A 17 -26.20 -20.89 12.11
N ASN A 18 -26.20 -21.89 12.99
CA ASN A 18 -26.11 -21.67 14.43
C ASN A 18 -24.63 -21.75 14.82
N ASP A 19 -23.91 -20.66 14.56
CA ASP A 19 -22.49 -20.54 14.83
C ASP A 19 -22.17 -19.57 15.97
N ARG A 20 -21.05 -19.82 16.64
CA ARG A 20 -20.50 -18.94 17.66
C ARG A 20 -18.97 -18.98 17.65
N ILE A 21 -18.36 -17.96 18.23
CA ILE A 21 -16.92 -17.88 18.47
C ILE A 21 -16.64 -17.87 19.98
N ALA A 22 -15.60 -18.57 20.40
CA ALA A 22 -15.04 -18.38 21.73
C ALA A 22 -13.51 -18.49 21.71
N GLY A 23 -12.86 -17.79 22.63
CA GLY A 23 -11.43 -17.80 22.76
C GLY A 23 -10.96 -17.04 23.99
N THR A 24 -9.64 -16.84 24.08
CA THR A 24 -9.01 -16.20 25.23
C THR A 24 -7.76 -15.44 24.79
N LEU A 25 -7.66 -14.19 25.24
CA LEU A 25 -6.42 -13.42 25.28
C LEU A 25 -5.72 -13.72 26.61
N ALA A 26 -4.61 -14.44 26.56
CA ALA A 26 -3.73 -14.71 27.69
C ALA A 26 -2.63 -13.64 27.76
N LEU A 27 -2.39 -13.09 28.95
CA LEU A 27 -1.42 -12.03 29.22
C LEU A 27 -0.18 -12.60 29.92
N ALA A 28 0.99 -11.97 29.74
CA ALA A 28 2.25 -12.42 30.35
C ALA A 28 2.23 -12.46 31.89
N ASN A 29 1.37 -11.65 32.54
CA ASN A 29 1.19 -11.65 33.98
C ASN A 29 0.32 -12.81 34.52
N GLY A 30 -0.08 -13.76 33.66
CA GLY A 30 -0.97 -14.87 33.99
C GLY A 30 -2.47 -14.51 33.99
N GLY A 31 -2.82 -13.25 33.70
CA GLY A 31 -4.19 -12.82 33.47
C GLY A 31 -4.76 -13.41 32.18
N SER A 32 -6.08 -13.59 32.14
CA SER A 32 -6.78 -14.09 30.95
C SER A 32 -8.09 -13.34 30.74
N ILE A 33 -8.40 -13.05 29.48
CA ILE A 33 -9.57 -12.28 29.04
C ILE A 33 -10.34 -13.15 28.05
N ALA A 34 -11.59 -13.46 28.37
CA ALA A 34 -12.46 -14.23 27.48
C ALA A 34 -12.91 -13.37 26.29
N ILE A 35 -12.88 -13.97 25.10
CA ILE A 35 -13.42 -13.38 23.86
C ILE A 35 -14.59 -14.26 23.41
N THR A 36 -15.76 -13.65 23.21
CA THR A 36 -17.02 -14.32 22.84
C THR A 36 -17.82 -13.45 21.87
N ASP A 37 -18.90 -13.98 21.28
CA ASP A 37 -19.84 -13.17 20.48
C ASP A 37 -20.40 -11.94 21.21
N GLU A 38 -20.49 -11.96 22.55
CA GLU A 38 -21.07 -10.86 23.33
C GLU A 38 -20.16 -9.63 23.40
N ASN A 39 -18.83 -9.83 23.39
CA ASN A 39 -17.86 -8.75 23.45
C ASN A 39 -17.10 -8.51 22.13
N LEU A 40 -17.17 -9.41 21.14
CA LEU A 40 -16.58 -9.19 19.82
C LEU A 40 -17.28 -8.03 19.09
N VAL A 41 -16.49 -7.11 18.52
CA VAL A 41 -16.98 -6.10 17.59
C VAL A 41 -17.39 -6.80 16.29
N ARG A 42 -18.63 -6.57 15.85
CA ARG A 42 -19.18 -7.13 14.62
C ARG A 42 -18.26 -6.90 13.42
N ASP A 43 -18.14 -7.92 12.57
CA ASP A 43 -17.38 -7.91 11.30
C ASP A 43 -15.86 -7.60 11.46
N SER A 44 -15.30 -7.72 12.68
CA SER A 44 -13.88 -7.45 12.96
C SER A 44 -12.94 -8.66 12.92
N LEU A 45 -13.46 -9.87 13.13
CA LEU A 45 -12.66 -11.10 13.22
C LEU A 45 -12.34 -11.65 11.83
N SER A 46 -11.04 -11.63 11.48
CA SER A 46 -10.51 -12.28 10.28
C SER A 46 -9.22 -13.06 10.54
N LEU A 47 -9.02 -14.11 9.74
CA LEU A 47 -7.83 -14.96 9.71
C LEU A 47 -7.34 -15.07 8.28
N SER A 48 -6.12 -14.59 8.01
CA SER A 48 -5.46 -14.71 6.70
C SER A 48 -4.26 -15.65 6.76
N LYS A 49 -4.15 -16.54 5.78
CA LYS A 49 -2.98 -17.43 5.57
C LYS A 49 -2.54 -17.41 4.12
N GLU A 50 -1.24 -17.56 3.88
CA GLU A 50 -0.63 -17.58 2.54
C GLU A 50 0.54 -18.56 2.49
N LEU A 51 0.52 -19.50 1.55
CA LEU A 51 1.70 -20.25 1.09
C LEU A 51 2.50 -19.39 0.11
N CYS A 52 1.90 -19.03 -1.01
CA CYS A 52 2.49 -18.16 -2.01
C CYS A 52 1.48 -17.07 -2.41
N GLY A 53 1.99 -15.90 -2.76
CA GLY A 53 1.18 -14.73 -3.08
C GLY A 53 0.58 -14.81 -4.48
N GLU A 54 0.73 -13.73 -5.25
CA GLU A 54 0.21 -13.68 -6.63
C GLU A 54 1.03 -14.56 -7.59
N GLN A 55 2.33 -14.73 -7.33
CA GLN A 55 3.22 -15.61 -8.07
C GLN A 55 3.34 -16.98 -7.39
N TYR A 56 3.22 -18.05 -8.17
CA TYR A 56 3.48 -19.40 -7.69
C TYR A 56 4.95 -19.56 -7.32
N ARG A 57 5.19 -19.96 -6.08
CA ARG A 57 6.52 -20.20 -5.51
C ARG A 57 6.41 -21.32 -4.50
N VAL A 58 7.41 -22.18 -4.40
CA VAL A 58 7.57 -23.17 -3.30
C VAL A 58 8.63 -22.69 -2.30
N GLY A 59 8.78 -23.37 -1.18
CA GLY A 59 9.83 -23.10 -0.19
C GLY A 59 9.61 -21.83 0.64
N THR A 60 8.37 -21.37 0.73
CA THR A 60 8.01 -20.21 1.54
C THR A 60 7.68 -20.62 2.98
N PHE A 61 7.81 -19.65 3.88
CA PHE A 61 7.37 -19.75 5.26
C PHE A 61 6.80 -18.39 5.69
N ASN A 62 5.57 -18.09 5.28
CA ASN A 62 4.87 -16.88 5.71
C ASN A 62 4.20 -17.09 7.07
N THR A 63 3.88 -15.99 7.77
CA THR A 63 3.11 -16.02 9.02
C THR A 63 1.63 -15.79 8.77
N ALA A 64 0.78 -16.64 9.35
CA ALA A 64 -0.65 -16.39 9.43
C ALA A 64 -0.93 -15.17 10.32
N CYS A 65 -1.96 -14.40 9.98
CA CYS A 65 -2.38 -13.22 10.74
C CYS A 65 -3.85 -13.35 11.19
N LEU A 66 -4.07 -13.15 12.48
CA LEU A 66 -5.38 -13.05 13.11
C LEU A 66 -5.63 -11.58 13.48
N LYS A 67 -6.74 -11.01 13.03
CA LYS A 67 -7.19 -9.67 13.39
C LYS A 67 -8.57 -9.79 14.05
N LEU A 68 -8.77 -9.06 15.14
CA LEU A 68 -10.08 -8.96 15.81
C LEU A 68 -10.17 -7.71 16.66
N SER A 69 -11.38 -7.24 16.90
CA SER A 69 -11.65 -6.15 17.84
C SER A 69 -12.70 -6.58 18.84
N PHE A 70 -12.52 -6.26 20.11
CA PHE A 70 -13.50 -6.60 21.16
C PHE A 70 -13.60 -5.53 22.24
N PHE A 71 -14.74 -5.50 22.92
CA PHE A 71 -15.05 -4.59 24.01
C PHE A 71 -14.44 -5.10 25.32
N ILE A 72 -13.77 -4.21 26.05
CA ILE A 72 -13.21 -4.49 27.37
C ILE A 72 -13.14 -3.24 28.24
N ASP A 73 -13.45 -3.41 29.52
CA ASP A 73 -13.28 -2.40 30.54
C ASP A 73 -11.78 -2.19 30.83
N ASP A 74 -11.38 -0.93 31.01
CA ASP A 74 -9.99 -0.49 31.17
C ASP A 74 -9.00 -1.06 30.11
N ALA A 75 -9.35 -0.91 28.82
CA ALA A 75 -8.48 -1.27 27.71
C ALA A 75 -7.07 -0.63 27.75
N LEU A 76 -6.90 0.47 28.50
CA LEU A 76 -5.62 1.18 28.66
C LEU A 76 -4.71 0.54 29.73
N GLY A 77 -5.28 -0.06 30.79
CA GLY A 77 -4.52 -0.74 31.84
C GLY A 77 -3.93 -2.10 31.45
N ILE A 78 -4.31 -2.64 30.28
CA ILE A 78 -3.88 -3.96 29.80
C ILE A 78 -2.54 -3.86 29.07
N ASP A 79 -1.50 -4.48 29.61
CA ASP A 79 -0.25 -4.76 28.90
C ASP A 79 -0.44 -5.94 27.93
N LEU A 80 0.06 -5.78 26.70
CA LEU A 80 0.01 -6.80 25.64
C LEU A 80 1.38 -7.41 25.31
N THR A 81 2.42 -7.03 26.05
CA THR A 81 3.76 -7.63 25.93
C THR A 81 3.66 -9.13 26.19
N ASP A 82 4.22 -9.93 25.26
CA ASP A 82 4.17 -11.40 25.24
C ASP A 82 2.76 -12.03 25.36
N ALA A 83 1.70 -11.26 25.06
CA ALA A 83 0.33 -11.76 25.08
C ALA A 83 0.05 -12.70 23.90
N SER A 84 -0.89 -13.62 24.06
CA SER A 84 -1.33 -14.54 23.01
C SER A 84 -2.84 -14.70 23.00
N VAL A 85 -3.40 -14.95 21.81
CA VAL A 85 -4.82 -15.15 21.57
C VAL A 85 -5.03 -16.56 21.02
N THR A 86 -5.89 -17.33 21.66
CA THR A 86 -6.36 -18.64 21.17
C THR A 86 -7.84 -18.54 20.86
N MET A 87 -8.25 -18.89 19.63
CA MET A 87 -9.65 -18.83 19.19
C MET A 87 -10.16 -20.18 18.67
N SER A 88 -11.46 -20.41 18.78
CA SER A 88 -12.16 -21.56 18.19
C SER A 88 -13.52 -21.13 17.65
N TYR A 89 -13.85 -21.64 16.47
CA TYR A 89 -15.16 -21.56 15.87
C TYR A 89 -16.00 -22.77 16.29
N PHE A 90 -17.28 -22.56 16.53
CA PHE A 90 -18.22 -23.61 16.89
C PHE A 90 -19.43 -23.53 15.98
N LEU A 91 -19.87 -24.67 15.46
CA LEU A 91 -21.09 -24.81 14.67
C LEU A 91 -21.96 -25.90 15.29
N THR A 92 -23.23 -25.60 15.53
CA THR A 92 -24.22 -26.56 16.01
C THR A 92 -25.16 -26.96 14.88
N PRO A 93 -25.04 -28.18 14.32
CA PRO A 93 -26.01 -28.72 13.36
C PRO A 93 -27.38 -28.94 14.02
N GLU A 94 -28.46 -28.89 13.25
CA GLU A 94 -29.84 -28.95 13.76
C GLU A 94 -30.16 -30.24 14.57
N ASN A 95 -29.51 -31.36 14.24
CA ASN A 95 -29.76 -32.67 14.84
C ASN A 95 -28.49 -33.36 15.37
N ALA A 96 -27.39 -32.62 15.58
CA ALA A 96 -26.12 -33.17 16.07
C ALA A 96 -25.50 -32.31 17.18
N ALA A 97 -24.48 -32.84 17.85
CA ALA A 97 -23.72 -32.07 18.83
C ALA A 97 -22.92 -30.93 18.17
N GLU A 98 -22.67 -29.88 18.94
CA GLU A 98 -21.80 -28.78 18.53
C GLU A 98 -20.40 -29.29 18.20
N GLN A 99 -19.89 -28.92 17.03
CA GLN A 99 -18.54 -29.26 16.58
C GLN A 99 -17.62 -28.03 16.67
N GLN A 100 -16.45 -28.23 17.26
CA GLN A 100 -15.42 -27.21 17.44
C GLN A 100 -14.36 -27.32 16.36
N VAL A 101 -14.00 -26.18 15.77
CA VAL A 101 -12.87 -26.02 14.86
C VAL A 101 -11.89 -25.01 15.48
N PRO A 102 -10.72 -25.45 15.97
CA PRO A 102 -9.68 -24.54 16.44
C PRO A 102 -9.20 -23.63 15.30
N LEU A 103 -9.07 -22.33 15.55
CA LEU A 103 -8.44 -21.40 14.61
C LEU A 103 -6.92 -21.35 14.82
N GLY A 104 -6.46 -21.71 16.03
CA GLY A 104 -5.07 -21.75 16.46
C GLY A 104 -4.74 -20.71 17.54
N THR A 105 -3.46 -20.71 17.93
CA THR A 105 -2.89 -19.75 18.88
C THR A 105 -1.94 -18.79 18.16
N PHE A 106 -2.15 -17.50 18.40
CA PHE A 106 -1.45 -16.38 17.77
C PHE A 106 -0.82 -15.49 18.85
N PHE A 107 0.37 -14.96 18.61
CA PHE A 107 1.10 -14.05 19.48
C PHE A 107 0.77 -12.61 19.07
N VAL A 108 0.40 -11.78 20.05
CA VAL A 108 -0.07 -10.42 19.82
C VAL A 108 1.11 -9.51 19.48
N ASP A 109 0.97 -8.70 18.44
CA ASP A 109 1.90 -7.60 18.17
C ASP A 109 1.44 -6.35 18.95
N PRO A 110 2.19 -5.87 19.96
CA PRO A 110 1.78 -4.74 20.79
C PRO A 110 1.92 -3.38 20.09
N ILE A 111 2.61 -3.29 18.95
CA ILE A 111 2.80 -2.07 18.16
C ILE A 111 1.63 -1.92 17.17
N LEU A 112 1.21 -3.02 16.53
CA LEU A 112 0.09 -3.03 15.60
C LEU A 112 -1.28 -3.10 16.31
N SER A 113 -1.33 -3.58 17.55
CA SER A 113 -2.56 -3.66 18.35
C SER A 113 -2.92 -2.33 19.02
N ILE A 114 -3.96 -1.67 18.51
CA ILE A 114 -4.35 -0.30 18.90
C ILE A 114 -5.62 -0.25 19.76
N ARG A 115 -5.67 0.74 20.66
CA ARG A 115 -6.78 0.96 21.62
C ARG A 115 -7.62 2.16 21.22
N ARG A 116 -8.96 2.06 21.33
CA ARG A 116 -9.87 3.19 21.09
C ARG A 116 -11.07 3.13 22.04
N LYS A 117 -11.06 3.97 23.08
CA LYS A 117 -12.01 3.90 24.21
C LYS A 117 -11.97 2.47 24.81
N ASN A 118 -13.13 1.84 25.03
CA ASN A 118 -13.27 0.48 25.56
C ASN A 118 -13.14 -0.60 24.47
N ILE A 119 -12.51 -0.31 23.32
CA ILE A 119 -12.27 -1.29 22.24
C ILE A 119 -10.77 -1.54 22.14
N LEU A 120 -10.40 -2.82 22.22
CA LEU A 120 -9.06 -3.31 21.94
C LEU A 120 -9.07 -3.95 20.55
N ASN A 121 -8.24 -3.44 19.63
CA ASN A 121 -8.03 -4.01 18.31
C ASN A 121 -6.73 -4.80 18.35
N ILE A 122 -6.82 -6.11 18.19
CA ILE A 122 -5.68 -7.02 18.20
C ILE A 122 -5.26 -7.33 16.78
N VAL A 123 -3.96 -7.22 16.54
CA VAL A 123 -3.27 -7.84 15.41
C VAL A 123 -2.30 -8.86 16.01
N ALA A 124 -2.45 -10.13 15.64
CA ALA A 124 -1.64 -11.23 16.14
C ALA A 124 -1.17 -12.13 14.99
N PHE A 125 -0.03 -12.78 15.19
CA PHE A 125 0.59 -13.66 14.18
C PHE A 125 0.86 -15.04 14.76
N ASP A 126 0.96 -16.07 13.92
CA ASP A 126 1.27 -17.43 14.40
C ASP A 126 2.68 -17.56 15.02
N ALA A 127 3.02 -18.77 15.48
CA ALA A 127 4.33 -19.06 16.06
C ALA A 127 5.53 -18.79 15.12
N GLY A 128 5.28 -18.57 13.82
CA GLY A 128 6.27 -18.31 12.81
C GLY A 128 7.06 -17.04 13.09
N VAL A 129 6.50 -16.04 13.78
CA VAL A 129 7.26 -14.81 14.15
C VAL A 129 8.49 -15.09 15.02
N LYS A 130 8.52 -16.23 15.73
CA LYS A 130 9.68 -16.64 16.55
C LYS A 130 10.90 -17.04 15.72
N PHE A 131 10.75 -17.24 14.42
CA PHE A 131 11.82 -17.56 13.46
C PHE A 131 12.50 -16.31 12.86
N ASP A 132 11.98 -15.11 13.10
CA ASP A 132 12.60 -13.82 12.73
C ASP A 132 13.77 -13.46 13.67
N ARG A 133 14.71 -14.40 13.84
CA ARG A 133 15.87 -14.28 14.73
C ARG A 133 17.11 -14.77 14.00
N GLU A 134 18.23 -14.08 14.21
CA GLU A 134 19.52 -14.45 13.62
C GLU A 134 19.98 -15.85 14.06
N VAL A 135 20.53 -16.62 13.13
CA VAL A 135 21.07 -17.95 13.42
C VAL A 135 22.35 -17.84 14.26
N SER A 136 22.46 -18.65 15.31
CA SER A 136 23.65 -18.69 16.15
C SER A 136 24.82 -19.41 15.48
N ASP A 137 26.05 -19.11 15.89
CA ASP A 137 27.25 -19.83 15.40
C ASP A 137 27.15 -21.34 15.61
N ASN A 138 26.52 -21.79 16.70
CA ASN A 138 26.25 -23.20 16.97
C ASN A 138 25.23 -23.82 15.99
N PHE A 139 24.28 -23.04 15.47
CA PHE A 139 23.37 -23.51 14.43
C PHE A 139 24.12 -23.67 13.09
N ARG A 140 25.08 -22.78 12.80
CA ARG A 140 25.91 -22.85 11.58
C ARG A 140 26.83 -24.06 11.52
N THR A 141 27.08 -24.77 12.62
CA THR A 141 27.85 -26.02 12.62
C THR A 141 27.00 -27.27 12.35
N ILE A 142 25.68 -27.11 12.17
CA ILE A 142 24.77 -28.23 11.93
C ILE A 142 24.87 -28.67 10.46
N THR A 143 25.15 -29.95 10.29
CA THR A 143 25.06 -30.68 9.02
C THR A 143 24.13 -31.87 9.25
N GLY A 144 23.16 -32.08 8.35
CA GLY A 144 22.12 -33.09 8.50
C GLY A 144 21.08 -33.03 7.39
N THR A 145 20.01 -33.82 7.50
CA THR A 145 18.89 -33.76 6.54
C THR A 145 18.04 -32.49 6.73
N PRO A 146 17.23 -32.07 5.73
CA PRO A 146 16.27 -30.98 5.90
C PRO A 146 15.41 -31.12 7.16
N ALA A 147 14.99 -32.34 7.50
CA ALA A 147 14.27 -32.66 8.73
C ALA A 147 15.03 -32.26 10.00
N GLN A 148 16.33 -32.56 10.04
CA GLN A 148 17.20 -32.29 11.19
C GLN A 148 17.49 -30.79 11.33
N ILE A 149 17.70 -30.08 10.22
CA ILE A 149 17.89 -28.62 10.22
C ILE A 149 16.61 -27.91 10.68
N ILE A 150 15.44 -28.30 10.17
CA ILE A 150 14.14 -27.75 10.61
C ILE A 150 13.90 -28.02 12.11
N SER A 151 14.15 -29.25 12.57
CA SER A 151 13.96 -29.61 13.99
C SER A 151 14.91 -28.83 14.93
N ALA A 152 16.16 -28.60 14.49
CA ALA A 152 17.08 -27.72 15.18
C ALA A 152 16.57 -26.27 15.22
N ALA A 153 16.10 -25.72 14.09
CA ALA A 153 15.58 -24.36 14.02
C ALA A 153 14.37 -24.17 14.96
N CYS A 154 13.42 -25.11 14.96
CA CYS A 154 12.29 -25.15 15.89
C CYS A 154 12.76 -25.11 17.36
N SER A 155 13.79 -25.91 17.70
CA SER A 155 14.37 -25.97 19.04
C SER A 155 14.99 -24.63 19.48
N TYR A 156 15.72 -23.94 18.61
CA TYR A 156 16.27 -22.60 18.89
C TYR A 156 15.18 -21.52 19.00
N CYS A 157 14.08 -21.65 18.25
CA CYS A 157 12.96 -20.72 18.26
C CYS A 157 11.94 -20.95 19.39
N GLY A 158 12.04 -22.04 20.15
CA GLY A 158 11.06 -22.39 21.17
C GLY A 158 9.68 -22.69 20.58
N VAL A 159 9.67 -23.41 19.45
CA VAL A 159 8.49 -23.89 18.74
C VAL A 159 8.56 -25.42 18.69
N THR A 160 7.42 -26.08 18.91
CA THR A 160 7.37 -27.54 18.84
C THR A 160 7.60 -28.01 17.41
N SER A 161 8.65 -28.80 17.18
CA SER A 161 8.79 -29.62 15.97
C SER A 161 7.87 -30.83 16.05
N ALA A 162 6.56 -30.61 15.94
CA ALA A 162 5.61 -31.72 15.84
C ALA A 162 5.63 -32.24 14.41
N VAL A 163 5.97 -33.52 14.28
CA VAL A 163 5.71 -34.38 13.10
C VAL A 163 5.72 -33.59 11.77
N LEU A 164 6.92 -33.32 11.26
CA LEU A 164 7.15 -33.35 9.81
C LEU A 164 6.35 -34.54 9.28
N PRO A 165 5.51 -34.35 8.25
CA PRO A 165 4.47 -35.33 7.94
C PRO A 165 5.11 -36.71 7.70
N ALA A 166 4.35 -37.78 7.92
CA ALA A 166 4.80 -39.13 7.58
C ALA A 166 5.21 -39.26 6.09
N SER A 167 4.85 -38.27 5.26
CA SER A 167 5.21 -38.09 3.86
C SER A 167 6.48 -37.24 3.61
N LEU A 168 7.29 -36.84 4.61
CA LEU A 168 8.57 -36.17 4.28
C LEU A 168 9.49 -37.13 3.52
N ASP A 169 9.50 -38.40 3.91
CA ASP A 169 10.18 -39.50 3.19
C ASP A 169 9.59 -39.74 1.78
N GLU A 170 8.44 -39.12 1.45
CA GLU A 170 7.79 -39.14 0.12
C GLU A 170 8.04 -37.83 -0.66
N MET A 171 8.78 -36.87 -0.10
CA MET A 171 9.16 -35.60 -0.73
C MET A 171 10.61 -35.67 -1.26
N PRO A 172 10.92 -34.97 -2.37
CA PRO A 172 12.24 -35.06 -3.00
C PRO A 172 13.31 -34.51 -2.06
N ASN A 173 14.54 -34.97 -2.19
CA ASN A 173 15.70 -34.51 -1.42
C ASN A 173 15.52 -34.62 0.11
N SER A 174 14.62 -35.49 0.61
CA SER A 174 14.35 -35.64 2.05
C SER A 174 15.55 -36.18 2.83
N ASP A 175 16.33 -37.07 2.22
CA ASP A 175 17.50 -37.74 2.80
C ASP A 175 18.83 -37.04 2.49
N ILE A 176 18.85 -35.96 1.69
CA ILE A 176 20.09 -35.27 1.33
C ILE A 176 20.73 -34.65 2.58
N THR A 177 22.01 -34.94 2.81
CA THR A 177 22.76 -34.32 3.92
C THR A 177 23.31 -32.97 3.46
N VAL A 178 22.90 -31.89 4.13
CA VAL A 178 23.20 -30.49 3.80
C VAL A 178 23.74 -29.72 5.01
N SER A 179 24.39 -28.57 4.78
CA SER A 179 25.05 -27.77 5.83
C SER A 179 24.39 -26.40 6.04
N ALA A 180 24.17 -26.02 7.30
CA ALA A 180 23.66 -24.70 7.68
C ALA A 180 24.76 -23.61 7.79
N ALA A 181 25.97 -23.88 7.31
CA ALA A 181 27.14 -23.02 7.51
C ALA A 181 27.13 -21.71 6.71
N ASP A 182 26.45 -21.68 5.55
CA ASP A 182 26.51 -20.55 4.62
C ASP A 182 25.94 -19.25 5.22
N LYS A 183 26.63 -18.13 4.97
CA LYS A 183 26.31 -16.80 5.52
C LYS A 183 25.04 -16.16 4.94
N GLN A 184 24.54 -16.67 3.82
CA GLN A 184 23.26 -16.26 3.22
C GLN A 184 22.07 -16.73 4.07
N ILE A 185 22.23 -17.77 4.88
CA ILE A 185 21.27 -18.15 5.91
C ILE A 185 21.46 -17.16 7.07
N GLN A 186 20.60 -16.16 7.17
CA GLN A 186 20.71 -15.10 8.19
C GLN A 186 19.82 -15.42 9.40
N THR A 187 18.59 -15.87 9.15
CA THR A 187 17.58 -16.17 10.17
C THR A 187 17.18 -17.65 10.20
N TYR A 188 16.57 -18.09 11.31
CA TYR A 188 15.98 -19.43 11.37
C TYR A 188 14.82 -19.61 10.39
N ARG A 189 14.12 -18.52 10.00
CA ARG A 189 13.13 -18.56 8.91
C ARG A 189 13.79 -18.92 7.58
N ASP A 190 14.93 -18.31 7.26
CA ASP A 190 15.65 -18.59 6.02
C ASP A 190 16.05 -20.07 5.97
N ALA A 191 16.60 -20.61 7.06
CA ALA A 191 16.99 -22.02 7.16
C ALA A 191 15.80 -22.97 6.87
N VAL A 192 14.62 -22.67 7.43
CA VAL A 192 13.38 -23.43 7.16
C VAL A 192 12.93 -23.27 5.71
N MET A 193 12.96 -22.05 5.16
CA MET A 193 12.57 -21.77 3.77
C MET A 193 13.46 -22.50 2.77
N TRP A 194 14.78 -22.47 2.97
CA TRP A 194 15.74 -23.19 2.12
C TRP A 194 15.57 -24.70 2.20
N CYS A 195 15.24 -25.25 3.38
CA CYS A 195 14.85 -26.65 3.50
C CYS A 195 13.56 -26.94 2.72
N ALA A 196 12.50 -26.15 2.93
CA ALA A 196 11.21 -26.32 2.25
C ALA A 196 11.30 -26.19 0.72
N ALA A 197 12.18 -25.32 0.21
CA ALA A 197 12.45 -25.17 -1.22
C ALA A 197 13.09 -26.43 -1.81
N LEU A 198 14.12 -26.95 -1.11
CA LEU A 198 14.87 -28.14 -1.51
C LEU A 198 13.99 -29.38 -1.64
N VAL A 199 13.00 -29.52 -0.75
CA VAL A 199 12.07 -30.66 -0.73
C VAL A 199 10.73 -30.40 -1.42
N CYS A 200 10.62 -29.35 -2.25
CA CYS A 200 9.42 -29.03 -3.03
C CYS A 200 8.13 -28.94 -2.17
N GLY A 201 8.18 -28.15 -1.09
CA GLY A 201 7.07 -27.98 -0.16
C GLY A 201 6.98 -26.59 0.45
N TYR A 202 6.15 -26.49 1.49
CA TYR A 202 5.86 -25.25 2.21
C TYR A 202 5.96 -25.46 3.71
N ALA A 203 6.54 -24.50 4.44
CA ALA A 203 6.51 -24.51 5.89
C ALA A 203 5.35 -23.65 6.41
N VAL A 204 4.55 -24.20 7.33
CA VAL A 204 3.37 -23.55 7.91
C VAL A 204 3.29 -23.81 9.41
N ILE A 205 2.68 -22.89 10.17
CA ILE A 205 2.30 -23.17 11.56
C ILE A 205 0.89 -23.78 11.61
N GLY A 206 0.80 -24.92 12.29
CA GLY A 206 -0.45 -25.64 12.54
C GLY A 206 -1.32 -24.98 13.60
N ARG A 207 -2.56 -25.46 13.72
CA ARG A 207 -3.55 -25.00 14.73
C ARG A 207 -3.11 -25.30 16.18
N ASP A 208 -2.14 -26.18 16.37
CA ASP A 208 -1.49 -26.55 17.63
C ASP A 208 -0.21 -25.73 17.93
N SER A 209 0.10 -24.72 17.10
CA SER A 209 1.33 -23.92 17.13
C SER A 209 2.64 -24.69 16.86
N ALA A 210 2.57 -25.89 16.29
CA ALA A 210 3.75 -26.58 15.77
C ALA A 210 4.07 -26.18 14.33
N LEU A 211 5.31 -26.39 13.90
CA LEU A 211 5.72 -26.21 12.51
C LEU A 211 5.52 -27.50 11.72
N TYR A 212 4.74 -27.41 10.64
CA TYR A 212 4.54 -28.48 9.67
C TYR A 212 5.20 -28.12 8.35
N LEU A 213 5.64 -29.15 7.64
CA LEU A 213 5.90 -29.06 6.22
C LEU A 213 4.71 -29.69 5.47
N ILE A 214 4.25 -29.06 4.40
CA ILE A 214 3.24 -29.62 3.50
C ILE A 214 3.81 -29.76 2.07
N PRO A 215 3.49 -30.85 1.34
CA PRO A 215 3.84 -30.99 -0.07
C PRO A 215 3.33 -29.85 -0.95
N ALA A 216 4.03 -29.54 -2.04
CA ALA A 216 3.51 -28.66 -3.08
C ALA A 216 2.40 -29.32 -3.94
N ILE A 217 2.33 -30.66 -3.93
CA ILE A 217 1.41 -31.46 -4.74
C ILE A 217 0.17 -31.92 -3.94
N TYR A 218 -0.94 -32.16 -4.64
CA TYR A 218 -2.11 -32.85 -4.06
C TYR A 218 -1.87 -34.38 -4.01
N SER A 219 -2.51 -35.06 -3.06
CA SER A 219 -2.53 -36.52 -3.03
C SER A 219 -3.44 -37.09 -4.13
N VAL A 220 -3.09 -38.25 -4.68
CA VAL A 220 -3.87 -38.97 -5.70
C VAL A 220 -4.26 -40.38 -5.24
N SER A 221 -5.34 -40.90 -5.81
CA SER A 221 -5.91 -42.22 -5.49
C SER A 221 -6.15 -43.05 -6.75
N GLY A 222 -5.90 -44.36 -6.67
CA GLY A 222 -6.07 -45.29 -7.79
C GLY A 222 -4.88 -45.34 -8.76
N GLY A 223 -4.80 -46.43 -9.52
CA GLY A 223 -3.68 -46.71 -10.43
C GLY A 223 -3.75 -45.97 -11.77
N VAL A 224 -3.91 -46.70 -12.88
CA VAL A 224 -3.74 -46.24 -14.29
C VAL A 224 -4.54 -44.98 -14.70
N ARG A 225 -5.48 -44.51 -13.88
CA ARG A 225 -6.06 -43.16 -13.94
C ARG A 225 -6.16 -42.60 -12.51
N PRO A 226 -5.17 -41.84 -12.03
CA PRO A 226 -5.21 -41.28 -10.69
C PRO A 226 -6.35 -40.25 -10.54
N SER A 227 -7.22 -40.44 -9.57
CA SER A 227 -8.21 -39.45 -9.13
C SER A 227 -7.63 -38.61 -7.99
N ILE A 228 -7.63 -37.29 -8.14
CA ILE A 228 -7.17 -36.35 -7.12
C ILE A 228 -8.01 -36.51 -5.85
N ILE A 229 -7.35 -36.62 -4.70
CA ILE A 229 -8.02 -36.67 -3.40
C ILE A 229 -8.37 -35.24 -3.00
N THR A 230 -9.66 -34.89 -3.13
CA THR A 230 -10.16 -33.56 -2.81
C THR A 230 -10.58 -33.49 -1.35
N SER A 231 -10.05 -32.53 -0.59
CA SER A 231 -10.43 -32.26 0.80
C SER A 231 -11.92 -31.90 0.94
N ARG A 232 -12.47 -31.12 -0.01
CA ARG A 232 -13.89 -30.74 -0.03
C ARG A 232 -14.36 -30.42 -1.46
N THR A 233 -15.64 -30.69 -1.73
CA THR A 233 -16.34 -30.17 -2.91
C THR A 233 -17.08 -28.88 -2.55
N VAL A 234 -16.92 -27.84 -3.35
CA VAL A 234 -17.59 -26.55 -3.23
C VAL A 234 -18.54 -26.38 -4.43
N THR A 235 -19.84 -26.27 -4.14
CA THR A 235 -20.90 -26.17 -5.15
C THR A 235 -21.09 -24.73 -5.64
N ALA A 236 -21.90 -24.54 -6.68
CA ALA A 236 -22.32 -23.20 -7.12
C ALA A 236 -23.17 -22.45 -6.07
N ALA A 237 -23.88 -23.14 -5.19
CA ALA A 237 -24.75 -22.51 -4.17
C ALA A 237 -23.96 -21.90 -3.00
N GLU A 238 -22.75 -22.40 -2.75
CA GLU A 238 -21.87 -21.94 -1.66
C GLU A 238 -20.92 -20.81 -2.09
N ARG A 239 -20.87 -20.51 -3.39
CA ARG A 239 -19.99 -19.50 -4.02
C ARG A 239 -20.76 -18.20 -4.29
N GLN A 240 -20.18 -17.08 -3.89
CA GLN A 240 -20.61 -15.75 -4.32
C GLN A 240 -19.99 -15.38 -5.67
N SER A 241 -18.72 -15.73 -5.85
CA SER A 241 -17.94 -15.44 -7.05
C SER A 241 -16.96 -16.58 -7.35
N VAL A 242 -16.57 -16.73 -8.60
CA VAL A 242 -15.47 -17.61 -9.02
C VAL A 242 -14.87 -17.09 -10.31
N TYR A 243 -13.54 -17.00 -10.33
CA TYR A 243 -12.72 -16.68 -11.49
C TYR A 243 -11.73 -17.82 -11.66
N VAL A 244 -11.53 -18.28 -12.89
CA VAL A 244 -10.63 -19.40 -13.21
C VAL A 244 -9.76 -19.04 -14.41
N THR A 245 -8.53 -19.51 -14.44
CA THR A 245 -7.67 -19.42 -15.63
C THR A 245 -8.13 -20.43 -16.68
N ASP A 246 -7.94 -20.10 -17.97
CA ASP A 246 -8.33 -20.98 -19.08
C ASP A 246 -7.54 -22.30 -19.10
N THR A 247 -6.27 -22.24 -18.72
CA THR A 247 -5.34 -23.39 -18.67
C THR A 247 -5.04 -23.86 -17.24
N ARG A 248 -4.63 -25.12 -17.14
CA ARG A 248 -3.90 -25.71 -16.00
C ARG A 248 -2.41 -25.61 -16.30
N ALA A 249 -1.64 -25.06 -15.37
CA ALA A 249 -0.18 -25.04 -15.47
C ALA A 249 0.41 -26.33 -14.90
N TYR A 250 1.45 -26.87 -15.56
CA TYR A 250 2.34 -27.90 -14.99
C TYR A 250 3.78 -27.51 -15.27
N ILE A 251 4.69 -27.74 -14.32
CA ILE A 251 6.10 -27.36 -14.47
C ILE A 251 6.76 -28.34 -15.44
N LYS A 252 7.18 -27.84 -16.61
CA LYS A 252 7.90 -28.62 -17.62
C LYS A 252 9.37 -28.25 -17.71
N TYR A 253 9.68 -26.98 -17.49
CA TYR A 253 11.04 -26.45 -17.54
C TYR A 253 11.42 -25.95 -16.15
N LEU A 254 12.57 -26.42 -15.65
CA LEU A 254 13.16 -25.93 -14.41
C LEU A 254 14.49 -25.26 -14.74
N THR A 255 14.69 -24.03 -14.30
CA THR A 255 16.00 -23.37 -14.31
C THR A 255 16.52 -23.33 -12.87
N ALA A 256 17.67 -23.97 -12.62
CA ALA A 256 18.24 -24.09 -11.28
C ALA A 256 19.78 -24.08 -11.32
N TYR A 257 20.38 -23.86 -10.16
CA TYR A 257 21.84 -23.82 -10.03
C TYR A 257 22.44 -25.21 -9.78
N ALA A 258 23.57 -25.49 -10.43
CA ALA A 258 24.47 -26.58 -10.09
C ALA A 258 25.86 -25.98 -9.80
N GLY A 259 26.27 -25.99 -8.54
CA GLY A 259 27.44 -25.20 -8.11
C GLY A 259 27.25 -23.70 -8.39
N ASP A 260 28.07 -23.13 -9.26
CA ASP A 260 27.95 -21.74 -9.75
C ASP A 260 27.23 -21.62 -11.11
N ASP A 261 27.07 -22.71 -11.86
CA ASP A 261 26.44 -22.72 -13.17
C ASP A 261 24.90 -22.77 -13.09
N VAL A 262 24.25 -22.19 -14.11
CA VAL A 262 22.78 -22.17 -14.25
C VAL A 262 22.37 -23.15 -15.35
N ILE A 263 21.64 -24.20 -14.98
CA ILE A 263 21.22 -25.28 -15.87
C ILE A 263 19.70 -25.23 -16.05
N SER A 264 19.24 -25.55 -17.27
CA SER A 264 17.81 -25.73 -17.57
C SER A 264 17.49 -27.20 -17.80
N TYR A 265 16.71 -27.76 -16.88
CA TYR A 265 16.21 -29.13 -16.88
C TYR A 265 14.83 -29.16 -17.55
N VAL A 266 14.51 -30.28 -18.23
CA VAL A 266 13.27 -30.43 -18.99
C VAL A 266 12.62 -31.77 -18.66
N SER A 267 11.42 -31.74 -18.11
CA SER A 267 10.68 -32.98 -17.82
C SER A 267 10.27 -33.69 -19.11
N SER A 268 10.37 -35.02 -19.07
CA SER A 268 9.86 -35.92 -20.11
C SER A 268 8.32 -35.98 -20.15
N PHE A 269 7.64 -35.53 -19.08
CA PHE A 269 6.19 -35.53 -18.98
C PHE A 269 5.55 -34.67 -20.07
N THR A 270 4.45 -35.18 -20.61
CA THR A 270 3.63 -34.52 -21.62
C THR A 270 2.17 -34.77 -21.30
N ALA A 271 1.50 -33.74 -20.79
CA ALA A 271 0.08 -33.79 -20.47
C ALA A 271 -0.76 -34.18 -21.69
N GLN A 272 -1.71 -35.08 -21.49
CA GLN A 272 -2.72 -35.49 -22.49
C GLN A 272 -3.98 -34.62 -22.44
N ASP A 273 -4.06 -33.70 -21.48
CA ASP A 273 -5.16 -32.76 -21.31
C ASP A 273 -4.97 -31.54 -22.24
N ALA A 274 -5.93 -31.30 -23.13
CA ALA A 274 -5.91 -30.17 -24.06
C ALA A 274 -6.00 -28.79 -23.37
N GLN A 275 -6.32 -28.74 -22.08
CA GLN A 275 -6.29 -27.52 -21.26
C GLN A 275 -5.06 -27.44 -20.35
N ALA A 276 -4.11 -28.38 -20.42
CA ALA A 276 -2.84 -28.28 -19.72
C ALA A 276 -1.81 -27.56 -20.58
N SER A 277 -1.09 -26.61 -19.98
CA SER A 277 -0.05 -25.81 -20.61
C SER A 277 1.26 -25.94 -19.82
N PRO A 278 2.42 -26.12 -20.49
CA PRO A 278 3.69 -26.15 -19.80
C PRO A 278 4.01 -24.79 -19.18
N ALA A 279 4.66 -24.81 -18.02
CA ALA A 279 5.18 -23.66 -17.29
C ALA A 279 6.69 -23.80 -17.07
N SER A 280 7.35 -22.66 -16.93
CA SER A 280 8.74 -22.56 -16.47
C SER A 280 8.77 -22.22 -15.00
N TYR A 281 9.72 -22.78 -14.26
CA TYR A 281 9.97 -22.45 -12.86
C TYR A 281 11.46 -22.19 -12.63
N VAL A 282 11.79 -21.28 -11.72
CA VAL A 282 13.17 -20.92 -11.39
C VAL A 282 13.42 -21.19 -9.91
N LEU A 283 14.41 -22.02 -9.60
CA LEU A 283 14.92 -22.20 -8.24
C LEU A 283 16.09 -21.23 -7.99
N GLU A 284 15.96 -20.43 -6.93
CA GLU A 284 17.07 -19.62 -6.41
C GLU A 284 18.21 -20.52 -5.93
N LYS A 285 19.47 -20.06 -6.04
CA LYS A 285 20.65 -20.80 -5.58
C LYS A 285 20.52 -21.13 -4.08
N ASN A 286 20.33 -22.40 -3.75
CA ASN A 286 20.07 -22.81 -2.38
C ASN A 286 21.39 -22.87 -1.57
N PRO A 287 21.56 -22.04 -0.53
CA PRO A 287 22.80 -21.99 0.26
C PRO A 287 23.04 -23.26 1.09
N LEU A 288 22.03 -24.13 1.28
CA LEU A 288 22.20 -25.44 1.92
C LEU A 288 23.02 -26.42 1.06
N LEU A 289 23.10 -26.19 -0.24
CA LEU A 289 23.87 -27.00 -1.20
C LEU A 289 25.30 -26.43 -1.44
N ALA A 290 25.73 -25.43 -0.67
CA ALA A 290 27.02 -24.74 -0.92
C ALA A 290 28.27 -25.64 -0.72
N ASP A 291 28.14 -26.76 -0.02
CA ASP A 291 29.20 -27.77 0.15
C ASP A 291 29.09 -28.96 -0.82
N LYS A 292 28.15 -28.91 -1.77
CA LYS A 292 27.87 -29.97 -2.75
C LYS A 292 28.66 -29.82 -4.03
N THR A 293 28.94 -30.96 -4.64
CA THR A 293 29.44 -31.02 -6.02
C THR A 293 28.34 -30.66 -7.02
N GLU A 294 28.73 -30.20 -8.21
CA GLU A 294 27.80 -29.90 -9.31
C GLU A 294 26.88 -31.10 -9.61
N ALA A 295 27.44 -32.31 -9.67
CA ALA A 295 26.68 -33.55 -9.89
C ALA A 295 25.68 -33.90 -8.77
N GLU A 296 25.98 -33.59 -7.50
CA GLU A 296 25.00 -33.71 -6.40
C GLU A 296 23.88 -32.67 -6.52
N CYS A 297 24.19 -31.46 -7.01
CA CYS A 297 23.19 -30.42 -7.25
C CYS A 297 22.29 -30.76 -8.43
N GLU A 298 22.86 -31.27 -9.53
CA GLU A 298 22.12 -31.76 -10.70
C GLU A 298 21.12 -32.86 -10.30
N ALA A 299 21.59 -33.89 -9.59
CA ALA A 299 20.72 -34.97 -9.10
C ALA A 299 19.57 -34.45 -8.21
N ALA A 300 19.86 -33.49 -7.32
CA ALA A 300 18.84 -32.88 -6.46
C ALA A 300 17.81 -32.04 -7.25
N ASN A 301 18.22 -31.39 -8.33
CA ASN A 301 17.34 -30.63 -9.22
C ASN A 301 16.49 -31.56 -10.11
N GLU A 302 17.05 -32.68 -10.58
CA GLU A 302 16.32 -33.71 -11.32
C GLU A 302 15.23 -34.36 -10.44
N GLU A 303 15.58 -34.80 -9.22
CA GLU A 303 14.63 -35.38 -8.25
C GLU A 303 13.51 -34.39 -7.89
N TRP A 304 13.83 -33.10 -7.77
CA TRP A 304 12.84 -32.04 -7.54
C TRP A 304 11.86 -31.89 -8.72
N LEU A 305 12.35 -31.96 -9.96
CA LEU A 305 11.53 -31.82 -11.17
C LEU A 305 10.63 -33.04 -11.39
N ASP A 306 11.18 -34.25 -11.28
CA ASP A 306 10.44 -35.51 -11.42
C ASP A 306 9.33 -35.67 -10.38
N TYR A 307 9.45 -34.99 -9.23
CA TYR A 307 8.39 -34.97 -8.20
C TYR A 307 7.18 -34.09 -8.58
N ILE A 308 7.40 -32.94 -9.24
CA ILE A 308 6.36 -31.94 -9.48
C ILE A 308 5.83 -31.91 -10.93
N ASP A 309 6.47 -32.59 -11.88
CA ASP A 309 6.12 -32.46 -13.30
C ASP A 309 4.69 -32.93 -13.66
N THR A 310 4.14 -33.90 -12.93
CA THR A 310 2.76 -34.38 -13.07
C THR A 310 1.71 -33.50 -12.37
N PHE A 311 2.14 -32.54 -11.55
CA PHE A 311 1.24 -31.65 -10.81
C PHE A 311 0.64 -30.58 -11.74
N MET A 312 -0.70 -30.57 -11.83
CA MET A 312 -1.44 -29.65 -12.67
C MET A 312 -2.33 -28.75 -11.81
N GLN A 313 -1.97 -27.48 -11.68
CA GLN A 313 -2.76 -26.49 -10.94
C GLN A 313 -3.45 -25.49 -11.88
N ARG A 314 -4.74 -25.25 -11.66
CA ARG A 314 -5.47 -24.14 -12.28
C ARG A 314 -5.48 -22.93 -11.36
N GLY A 315 -5.33 -21.73 -11.92
CA GLY A 315 -5.56 -20.50 -11.19
C GLY A 315 -7.04 -20.38 -10.84
N VAL A 316 -7.38 -20.26 -9.56
CA VAL A 316 -8.76 -20.06 -9.09
C VAL A 316 -8.79 -18.93 -8.07
N GLN A 317 -9.76 -18.03 -8.16
CA GLN A 317 -10.07 -17.02 -7.15
C GLN A 317 -11.57 -17.06 -6.87
N THR A 318 -12.00 -17.25 -5.62
CA THR A 318 -13.42 -17.47 -5.28
C THR A 318 -13.74 -16.96 -3.88
N ALA A 319 -14.90 -16.33 -3.73
CA ALA A 319 -15.49 -16.02 -2.44
C ALA A 319 -16.55 -17.09 -2.11
N ILE A 320 -16.36 -17.81 -1.01
CA ILE A 320 -17.30 -18.83 -0.52
C ILE A 320 -17.95 -18.41 0.81
N MET A 321 -19.10 -18.98 1.14
CA MET A 321 -19.66 -18.85 2.50
C MET A 321 -18.69 -19.46 3.52
N GLY A 322 -18.33 -18.70 4.55
CA GLY A 322 -17.17 -19.01 5.39
C GLY A 322 -17.11 -20.42 5.98
N ASP A 323 -15.98 -21.10 5.79
CA ASP A 323 -15.64 -22.41 6.35
C ASP A 323 -14.21 -22.34 6.97
N PRO A 324 -14.08 -22.30 8.30
CA PRO A 324 -12.79 -22.27 8.99
C PRO A 324 -12.13 -23.66 9.17
N ALA A 325 -12.75 -24.76 8.72
CA ALA A 325 -12.13 -26.08 8.75
C ALA A 325 -11.13 -26.27 7.60
N LEU A 326 -11.29 -25.54 6.48
CA LEU A 326 -10.28 -25.44 5.42
C LEU A 326 -8.95 -24.93 5.99
N ASP A 327 -7.84 -25.36 5.40
CA ASP A 327 -6.50 -24.83 5.70
C ASP A 327 -5.63 -24.76 4.43
N MET A 328 -4.42 -24.21 4.56
CA MET A 328 -3.42 -24.18 3.50
C MET A 328 -3.10 -25.59 2.98
N GLY A 329 -2.94 -25.74 1.67
CA GLY A 329 -2.66 -27.03 1.02
C GLY A 329 -3.90 -27.91 0.78
N ASP A 330 -5.10 -27.48 1.17
CA ASP A 330 -6.32 -28.24 0.87
C ASP A 330 -6.65 -28.26 -0.63
N ALA A 331 -6.97 -29.44 -1.16
CA ALA A 331 -7.42 -29.61 -2.54
C ALA A 331 -8.94 -29.43 -2.63
N LEU A 332 -9.41 -28.35 -3.27
CA LEU A 332 -10.83 -28.06 -3.43
C LEU A 332 -11.31 -28.41 -4.83
N MET A 333 -12.50 -29.02 -4.92
CA MET A 333 -13.19 -29.25 -6.19
C MET A 333 -14.40 -28.32 -6.32
N PHE A 334 -14.37 -27.42 -7.30
CA PHE A 334 -15.43 -26.48 -7.62
C PHE A 334 -16.35 -27.07 -8.69
N THR A 335 -17.67 -27.11 -8.41
CA THR A 335 -18.65 -27.79 -9.28
C THR A 335 -19.92 -26.99 -9.55
N GLY A 336 -20.41 -27.07 -10.80
CA GLY A 336 -21.66 -26.47 -11.27
C GLY A 336 -21.59 -24.96 -11.57
N GLY A 337 -22.71 -24.43 -12.07
CA GLY A 337 -22.83 -23.07 -12.60
C GLY A 337 -22.31 -22.95 -14.03
N ASP A 338 -22.26 -21.72 -14.56
CA ASP A 338 -21.80 -21.46 -15.94
C ASP A 338 -20.31 -21.77 -16.17
N VAL A 339 -19.54 -21.95 -15.09
CA VAL A 339 -18.11 -22.22 -15.10
C VAL A 339 -17.78 -23.71 -15.33
N ASP A 340 -18.73 -24.62 -15.11
CA ASP A 340 -18.49 -26.05 -15.36
C ASP A 340 -19.76 -26.84 -15.71
N GLN A 341 -19.76 -27.43 -16.90
CA GLN A 341 -20.83 -28.32 -17.38
C GLN A 341 -20.43 -29.80 -17.46
N ARG A 342 -19.18 -30.20 -17.14
CA ARG A 342 -18.68 -31.55 -17.48
C ARG A 342 -17.78 -32.29 -16.47
N THR A 343 -16.91 -31.66 -15.67
CA THR A 343 -15.87 -32.46 -14.95
C THR A 343 -15.40 -32.01 -13.55
N GLY A 344 -15.71 -30.81 -13.08
CA GLY A 344 -15.15 -30.24 -11.87
C GLY A 344 -13.80 -29.54 -12.11
N ILE A 345 -13.61 -28.37 -11.50
CA ILE A 345 -12.33 -27.65 -11.47
C ILE A 345 -11.66 -27.91 -10.12
N ILE A 346 -10.40 -28.32 -10.12
CA ILE A 346 -9.64 -28.61 -8.90
C ILE A 346 -8.50 -27.60 -8.75
N GLY A 347 -8.29 -27.12 -7.53
CA GLY A 347 -7.18 -26.24 -7.15
C GLY A 347 -6.73 -26.47 -5.71
N VAL A 348 -5.43 -26.30 -5.44
CA VAL A 348 -4.87 -26.35 -4.08
C VAL A 348 -4.94 -24.96 -3.48
N VAL A 349 -5.42 -24.84 -2.24
CA VAL A 349 -5.52 -23.56 -1.52
C VAL A 349 -4.12 -23.04 -1.20
N THR A 350 -3.70 -21.99 -1.92
CA THR A 350 -2.41 -21.32 -1.73
C THR A 350 -2.52 -20.07 -0.86
N SER A 351 -3.67 -19.40 -0.82
CA SER A 351 -3.95 -18.35 0.17
C SER A 351 -5.44 -18.22 0.45
N TYR A 352 -5.77 -17.70 1.63
CA TYR A 352 -7.15 -17.34 1.96
C TYR A 352 -7.24 -16.20 2.98
N GLU A 353 -8.39 -15.51 3.00
CA GLU A 353 -8.85 -14.70 4.13
C GLU A 353 -10.24 -15.17 4.56
N TRP A 354 -10.31 -15.82 5.73
CA TRP A 354 -11.57 -16.19 6.38
C TRP A 354 -12.05 -15.03 7.26
N ARG A 355 -13.34 -14.69 7.17
CA ARG A 355 -13.95 -13.65 7.99
C ARG A 355 -15.18 -14.20 8.71
N TYR A 356 -15.26 -13.97 10.01
CA TYR A 356 -16.34 -14.53 10.83
C TYR A 356 -17.70 -13.97 10.40
N ARG A 357 -18.67 -14.87 10.13
CA ARG A 357 -20.01 -14.57 9.57
C ARG A 357 -20.01 -13.75 8.26
N ASN A 358 -18.92 -13.83 7.49
CA ASN A 358 -18.78 -13.17 6.19
C ASN A 358 -18.11 -14.14 5.19
N TYR A 359 -17.74 -13.67 4.01
CA TYR A 359 -17.13 -14.51 2.98
C TYR A 359 -15.69 -14.92 3.35
N HIS A 360 -15.36 -16.13 2.90
CA HIS A 360 -14.02 -16.69 2.93
C HIS A 360 -13.48 -16.60 1.50
N ASP A 361 -12.55 -15.66 1.30
CA ASP A 361 -11.89 -15.45 0.01
C ASP A 361 -10.75 -16.46 -0.11
N ILE A 362 -10.75 -17.24 -1.18
CA ILE A 362 -9.81 -18.34 -1.41
C ILE A 362 -9.14 -18.15 -2.77
N ARG A 363 -7.82 -18.32 -2.80
CA ARG A 363 -7.01 -18.34 -4.02
C ARG A 363 -6.25 -19.66 -4.13
N CYS A 364 -6.22 -20.17 -5.35
CA CYS A 364 -5.36 -21.25 -5.81
C CYS A 364 -4.46 -20.66 -6.89
N THR A 365 -3.21 -20.34 -6.54
CA THR A 365 -2.21 -19.75 -7.46
C THR A 365 -1.63 -20.85 -8.33
N ALA A 366 -1.45 -20.61 -9.63
CA ALA A 366 -0.83 -21.55 -10.58
C ALA A 366 0.46 -20.95 -11.15
N ALA A 367 1.37 -21.80 -11.63
CA ALA A 367 2.61 -21.36 -12.28
C ALA A 367 2.33 -20.59 -13.59
N GLU A 368 3.18 -19.62 -13.90
CA GLU A 368 3.07 -18.85 -15.14
C GLU A 368 3.39 -19.76 -16.34
N CYS A 369 2.40 -19.92 -17.22
CA CYS A 369 2.53 -20.76 -18.40
C CYS A 369 3.52 -20.15 -19.39
N CYS A 370 4.33 -20.99 -20.03
CA CYS A 370 5.10 -20.56 -21.18
C CYS A 370 4.14 -20.10 -22.28
N GLY A 371 4.45 -18.96 -22.91
CA GLY A 371 3.89 -18.65 -24.22
C GLY A 371 4.26 -19.73 -25.25
N SER A 372 3.72 -19.63 -26.46
CA SER A 372 4.05 -20.53 -27.57
C SER A 372 5.46 -20.29 -28.10
N ILE A 373 6.47 -20.70 -27.33
CA ILE A 373 7.90 -20.55 -27.59
C ILE A 373 8.48 -21.93 -27.89
N ALA A 374 9.25 -22.04 -28.97
CA ALA A 374 9.93 -23.28 -29.33
C ALA A 374 11.04 -23.61 -28.30
N PRO A 375 11.28 -24.89 -27.98
CA PRO A 375 12.31 -25.25 -27.01
C PRO A 375 13.70 -24.88 -27.52
N GLY A 376 14.29 -23.81 -26.98
CA GLY A 376 15.65 -23.37 -27.32
C GLY A 376 16.07 -21.94 -26.96
N SER A 377 15.15 -21.01 -26.63
CA SER A 377 15.48 -19.57 -26.49
C SER A 377 15.69 -19.02 -25.06
N LEU A 378 15.92 -19.88 -24.05
CA LEU A 378 16.27 -19.43 -22.70
C LEU A 378 17.72 -18.89 -22.63
N SER A 379 17.93 -17.64 -23.02
CA SER A 379 19.13 -16.87 -22.66
C SER A 379 18.92 -16.16 -21.32
N GLY A 380 19.94 -16.20 -20.46
CA GLY A 380 19.84 -15.72 -19.07
C GLY A 380 19.65 -14.20 -18.94
N GLY A 381 18.40 -13.76 -18.90
CA GLY A 381 18.03 -12.41 -18.46
C GLY A 381 17.92 -12.36 -16.94
N ALA A 382 18.81 -11.59 -16.28
CA ALA A 382 18.76 -11.42 -14.84
C ALA A 382 17.50 -10.63 -14.41
N ALA A 383 16.51 -11.33 -13.86
CA ALA A 383 15.37 -10.70 -13.20
C ALA A 383 15.83 -9.82 -12.03
N SER A 384 15.20 -8.67 -11.82
CA SER A 384 15.66 -7.69 -10.83
C SER A 384 15.50 -8.20 -9.39
N VAL A 385 16.62 -8.57 -8.78
CA VAL A 385 16.69 -9.14 -7.43
C VAL A 385 16.30 -8.09 -6.38
N ARG A 386 15.24 -8.34 -5.62
CA ARG A 386 14.96 -7.67 -4.33
C ARG A 386 15.36 -8.61 -3.18
N PRO A 387 16.12 -8.16 -2.16
CA PRO A 387 16.50 -8.99 -1.03
C PRO A 387 15.29 -9.40 -0.16
N GLN A 388 15.29 -10.64 0.33
CA GLN A 388 14.17 -11.27 1.06
C GLN A 388 13.72 -10.50 2.33
N SER A 389 14.59 -9.68 2.93
CA SER A 389 14.29 -8.88 4.13
C SER A 389 13.33 -7.70 3.92
N ALA A 390 13.00 -7.35 2.66
CA ALA A 390 12.15 -6.19 2.35
C ALA A 390 10.65 -6.35 2.69
N LYS A 391 10.16 -7.59 2.91
CA LYS A 391 8.71 -7.87 3.09
C LYS A 391 8.05 -7.22 4.32
N ARG A 392 8.78 -6.61 5.26
CA ARG A 392 8.20 -5.88 6.40
C ARG A 392 7.57 -4.51 6.04
N ILE A 393 7.67 -4.04 4.79
CA ILE A 393 7.18 -2.70 4.38
C ILE A 393 6.03 -2.74 3.35
N ASP A 394 5.78 -3.87 2.67
CA ASP A 394 4.79 -3.94 1.57
C ASP A 394 3.32 -4.06 2.00
N ALA A 395 3.00 -3.91 3.30
CA ALA A 395 1.61 -3.81 3.78
C ALA A 395 0.88 -2.52 3.33
N ILE A 396 1.56 -1.61 2.63
CA ILE A 396 0.99 -0.40 2.02
C ILE A 396 1.53 -0.21 0.59
N LYS A 397 1.12 -1.09 -0.34
CA LYS A 397 1.13 -0.78 -1.78
C LYS A 397 -0.17 -1.19 -2.44
N ALA A 398 -0.74 -0.24 -3.19
CA ALA A 398 -1.80 -0.52 -4.15
C ALA A 398 -1.23 -1.36 -5.31
N PRO A 399 -2.04 -2.18 -6.01
CA PRO A 399 -1.55 -3.05 -7.06
C PRO A 399 -0.90 -2.26 -8.21
N GLU A 400 0.33 -2.63 -8.57
CA GLU A 400 1.00 -2.16 -9.78
C GLU A 400 0.46 -2.96 -11.00
N PRO A 401 0.16 -2.32 -12.15
CA PRO A 401 -0.32 -3.03 -13.32
C PRO A 401 0.82 -3.76 -14.04
N SER A 402 0.70 -5.09 -14.19
CA SER A 402 1.65 -5.89 -14.97
C SER A 402 1.42 -5.74 -16.48
N ALA A 403 2.34 -5.05 -17.16
CA ALA A 403 2.43 -5.08 -18.61
C ALA A 403 3.25 -6.32 -19.05
N GLY A 404 2.60 -7.30 -19.66
CA GLY A 404 3.25 -8.46 -20.25
C GLY A 404 3.63 -8.20 -21.72
N GLY A 405 4.91 -8.35 -22.07
CA GLY A 405 5.38 -8.27 -23.46
C GLY A 405 5.44 -9.64 -24.14
N VAL A 406 5.27 -9.68 -25.47
CA VAL A 406 5.44 -10.89 -26.30
C VAL A 406 5.99 -10.51 -27.68
N GLY A 407 7.24 -10.88 -27.98
CA GLY A 407 7.83 -10.72 -29.31
C GLY A 407 9.30 -11.16 -29.39
N GLU A 408 9.66 -11.92 -30.43
CA GLU A 408 11.06 -12.28 -30.74
C GLU A 408 11.64 -11.38 -31.85
N ASP A 409 12.97 -11.20 -31.82
CA ASP A 409 13.73 -10.27 -32.67
C ASP A 409 13.72 -10.66 -34.17
N LEU A 410 13.38 -9.68 -35.02
CA LEU A 410 13.58 -9.72 -36.47
C LEU A 410 14.20 -8.41 -37.00
N GLY A 411 15.33 -7.98 -36.43
CA GLY A 411 16.33 -7.21 -37.18
C GLY A 411 15.88 -5.83 -37.69
N ASN A 412 14.96 -5.18 -36.98
CA ASN A 412 14.75 -3.73 -36.90
C ASN A 412 13.67 -3.48 -35.85
N ARG A 413 13.97 -2.69 -34.81
CA ARG A 413 13.19 -2.58 -33.56
C ARG A 413 11.79 -1.95 -33.77
N ASN A 414 10.75 -2.77 -33.88
CA ASN A 414 9.33 -2.38 -33.84
C ASN A 414 8.40 -3.59 -33.58
N GLU A 415 7.53 -3.51 -32.56
CA GLU A 415 6.44 -4.48 -32.32
C GLU A 415 5.06 -3.87 -32.63
N ASN A 416 4.40 -4.34 -33.70
CA ASN A 416 3.03 -3.92 -34.03
C ASN A 416 2.04 -5.03 -33.66
N PHE A 417 1.15 -4.78 -32.69
CA PHE A 417 0.03 -5.66 -32.38
C PHE A 417 -1.20 -5.25 -33.18
N ASN A 418 -1.84 -6.19 -33.86
CA ASN A 418 -3.10 -5.95 -34.58
C ASN A 418 -4.08 -7.09 -34.36
N THR A 419 -5.35 -6.76 -34.11
CA THR A 419 -6.42 -7.72 -33.91
C THR A 419 -7.24 -7.95 -35.19
N TYR A 420 -7.24 -9.22 -35.61
CA TYR A 420 -8.31 -9.90 -36.34
C TYR A 420 -8.47 -9.77 -37.86
N THR A 421 -9.33 -10.68 -38.35
CA THR A 421 -9.40 -11.24 -39.69
C THR A 421 -10.18 -10.39 -40.68
N GLY A 422 -9.47 -9.89 -41.70
CA GLY A 422 -9.99 -9.79 -43.07
C GLY A 422 -11.12 -8.80 -43.35
N HIS A 423 -10.78 -7.51 -43.45
CA HIS A 423 -11.06 -6.62 -44.60
C HIS A 423 -10.36 -5.26 -44.38
N GLN A 424 -10.22 -4.43 -45.42
CA GLN A 424 -9.30 -3.27 -45.42
C GLN A 424 -9.93 -1.97 -44.88
N TRP A 425 -9.43 -1.45 -43.76
CA TRP A 425 -9.22 0.00 -43.51
C TRP A 425 -7.98 0.13 -42.60
N ALA A 426 -7.07 1.08 -42.85
CA ALA A 426 -5.74 1.10 -42.21
C ALA A 426 -5.43 2.44 -41.55
N ASN A 427 -4.45 2.48 -40.63
CA ASN A 427 -3.43 3.53 -40.62
C ASN A 427 -2.19 3.18 -39.80
N ARG A 428 -1.11 3.92 -40.10
CA ARG A 428 0.12 3.27 -40.60
C ARG A 428 1.38 4.14 -40.48
N ILE A 429 2.51 3.44 -40.43
CA ILE A 429 3.91 3.86 -40.65
C ILE A 429 4.30 3.71 -42.15
N ILE A 430 4.79 4.71 -42.91
CA ILE A 430 4.70 6.18 -42.76
C ILE A 430 6.04 6.95 -42.86
N ASP A 431 7.17 6.27 -43.05
CA ASP A 431 8.51 6.89 -43.09
C ASP A 431 8.98 7.10 -44.55
N GLU A 432 9.51 8.28 -44.87
CA GLU A 432 10.08 8.57 -46.19
C GLU A 432 11.62 8.46 -46.23
N GLN A 433 12.31 8.25 -45.09
CA GLN A 433 13.76 8.03 -45.06
C GLN A 433 14.17 7.07 -43.94
N PHE A 434 14.50 5.82 -44.33
CA PHE A 434 15.06 4.76 -43.51
C PHE A 434 16.04 5.25 -42.42
N ASP A 435 15.55 5.37 -41.19
CA ASP A 435 16.23 4.98 -39.96
C ASP A 435 15.19 4.82 -38.85
N CYS A 436 14.92 3.58 -38.46
CA CYS A 436 14.04 3.28 -37.34
C CYS A 436 14.74 3.61 -36.02
N SER A 437 14.13 4.48 -35.23
CA SER A 437 14.55 4.89 -33.89
C SER A 437 13.28 5.08 -33.06
N ASP A 438 13.03 4.37 -31.95
CA ASP A 438 13.75 3.18 -31.47
C ASP A 438 12.88 2.17 -30.66
N CYS A 439 11.57 2.46 -30.45
CA CYS A 439 10.44 1.51 -30.30
C CYS A 439 9.07 2.21 -30.12
N CYS A 440 8.01 1.70 -30.79
CA CYS A 440 6.60 2.15 -30.68
C CYS A 440 5.66 0.97 -30.37
N HIS A 441 4.52 1.20 -29.69
CA HIS A 441 3.43 0.21 -29.54
C HIS A 441 2.02 0.85 -29.64
N LEU A 442 1.05 0.13 -30.22
CA LEU A 442 -0.26 0.62 -30.71
C LEU A 442 -1.37 -0.42 -30.53
N GLU A 443 -2.61 -0.03 -30.15
CA GLU A 443 -3.78 -0.94 -30.16
C GLU A 443 -5.09 -0.32 -30.72
N GLY A 444 -5.72 -0.99 -31.70
CA GLY A 444 -7.13 -0.75 -32.08
C GLY A 444 -7.40 0.38 -33.10
N GLU A 445 -8.54 0.30 -33.80
CA GLU A 445 -8.88 1.18 -34.94
C GLU A 445 -9.15 2.66 -34.54
N LEU A 446 -8.49 3.69 -35.11
CA LEU A 446 -7.29 3.69 -35.96
C LEU A 446 -6.32 4.80 -35.48
N ASN A 447 -5.33 4.41 -34.67
CA ASN A 447 -4.26 5.30 -34.17
C ASN A 447 -3.22 5.67 -35.26
N THR A 448 -2.46 6.78 -35.15
CA THR A 448 -1.28 7.03 -36.02
C THR A 448 -0.24 8.00 -35.43
N LEU A 449 1.07 7.71 -35.59
CA LEU A 449 2.20 8.52 -35.11
C LEU A 449 3.39 8.59 -36.11
N ARG A 450 4.26 9.60 -35.96
CA ARG A 450 5.45 9.95 -36.76
C ARG A 450 6.30 11.02 -36.02
N ASN A 451 7.59 10.91 -35.70
CA ASN A 451 8.58 9.81 -35.66
C ASN A 451 9.05 9.66 -34.19
N CYS A 452 9.10 8.45 -33.63
CA CYS A 452 8.96 8.26 -32.18
C CYS A 452 9.98 7.30 -31.55
N ASP A 453 10.75 7.75 -30.55
CA ASP A 453 11.82 6.93 -29.96
C ASP A 453 11.36 5.88 -28.93
N TYR A 454 10.41 6.20 -28.04
CA TYR A 454 9.95 5.30 -26.95
C TYR A 454 8.50 5.63 -26.54
N THR A 455 7.53 5.49 -27.45
CA THR A 455 6.12 5.88 -27.21
C THR A 455 5.16 4.66 -27.22
N SER A 456 4.30 4.56 -26.20
CA SER A 456 3.27 3.52 -26.09
C SER A 456 1.86 4.11 -26.14
N VAL A 457 0.98 3.55 -26.97
CA VAL A 457 -0.40 4.03 -27.19
C VAL A 457 -1.42 2.88 -27.14
N GLY A 458 -2.28 2.86 -26.12
CA GLY A 458 -3.37 1.90 -25.96
C GLY A 458 -4.76 2.53 -26.13
N GLY A 459 -5.70 1.80 -26.72
CA GLY A 459 -7.06 2.29 -27.00
C GLY A 459 -7.20 3.08 -28.31
N ALA A 460 -8.41 3.51 -28.65
CA ALA A 460 -8.81 3.81 -30.03
C ALA A 460 -8.73 5.29 -30.45
N ASN A 461 -8.33 5.54 -31.70
CA ASN A 461 -8.36 6.86 -32.37
C ASN A 461 -7.48 7.95 -31.73
N ASN A 462 -6.33 7.58 -31.18
CA ASN A 462 -5.30 8.50 -30.68
C ASN A 462 -4.31 8.88 -31.78
N ALA A 463 -3.84 10.14 -31.81
CA ALA A 463 -2.93 10.65 -32.84
C ALA A 463 -1.78 11.47 -32.24
N GLY A 464 -0.54 11.12 -32.61
CA GLY A 464 0.68 11.76 -32.13
C GLY A 464 1.51 12.38 -33.25
N THR A 465 2.19 13.50 -32.99
CA THR A 465 3.16 14.11 -33.92
C THR A 465 4.37 14.67 -33.18
N ASN A 466 5.59 14.46 -33.70
CA ASN A 466 6.85 14.88 -33.05
C ASN A 466 6.98 14.39 -31.60
N ASP A 467 6.57 13.16 -31.33
CA ASP A 467 6.49 12.60 -29.97
C ASP A 467 7.71 11.75 -29.59
N SER A 468 8.00 11.67 -28.29
CA SER A 468 9.04 10.80 -27.72
C SER A 468 8.77 10.52 -26.25
N TYR A 469 9.13 9.35 -25.73
CA TYR A 469 9.02 8.99 -24.30
C TYR A 469 7.61 9.15 -23.70
N SER A 470 6.55 8.90 -24.48
CA SER A 470 5.15 9.15 -24.07
C SER A 470 4.35 7.86 -23.83
N ILE A 471 3.39 7.89 -22.91
CA ILE A 471 2.43 6.81 -22.63
C ILE A 471 1.02 7.39 -22.78
N VAL A 472 0.18 6.83 -23.66
CA VAL A 472 -1.16 7.36 -23.97
C VAL A 472 -2.19 6.24 -23.96
N HIS A 473 -3.14 6.27 -23.02
CA HIS A 473 -4.16 5.22 -22.86
C HIS A 473 -5.59 5.79 -22.92
N GLY A 474 -6.44 5.19 -23.75
CA GLY A 474 -7.86 5.53 -23.89
C GLY A 474 -8.23 5.96 -25.31
N ASN A 475 -9.17 6.89 -25.47
CA ASN A 475 -9.84 7.11 -26.76
C ASN A 475 -9.84 8.57 -27.24
N TYR A 476 -9.60 8.82 -28.53
CA TYR A 476 -9.67 10.15 -29.16
C TYR A 476 -8.70 11.20 -28.59
N ASN A 477 -7.51 10.81 -28.12
CA ASN A 477 -6.51 11.77 -27.63
C ASN A 477 -5.57 12.22 -28.76
N THR A 478 -5.39 13.52 -28.94
CA THR A 478 -4.38 14.12 -29.83
C THR A 478 -3.22 14.65 -29.02
N PHE A 479 -1.98 14.44 -29.47
CA PHE A 479 -0.81 14.95 -28.76
C PHE A 479 0.37 15.33 -29.67
N SER A 480 1.24 16.21 -29.18
CA SER A 480 2.46 16.60 -29.88
C SER A 480 3.55 17.10 -28.93
N GLY A 481 4.75 16.56 -29.07
CA GLY A 481 5.84 16.72 -28.10
C GLY A 481 6.05 15.48 -27.23
N GLY A 482 7.01 15.55 -26.31
CA GLY A 482 7.54 14.37 -25.62
C GLY A 482 7.29 14.31 -24.12
N ARG A 483 7.53 13.14 -23.54
CA ARG A 483 7.49 12.84 -22.10
C ARG A 483 6.09 12.98 -21.49
N HIS A 484 5.06 12.55 -22.22
CA HIS A 484 3.68 12.60 -21.76
C HIS A 484 3.22 11.33 -21.03
N ILE A 485 2.27 11.49 -20.11
CA ILE A 485 1.45 10.38 -19.60
C ILE A 485 -0.01 10.83 -19.74
N ILE A 486 -0.76 10.26 -20.68
CA ILE A 486 -2.14 10.65 -20.98
C ILE A 486 -3.06 9.46 -20.72
N ALA A 487 -4.12 9.65 -19.94
CA ALA A 487 -5.14 8.65 -19.66
C ALA A 487 -6.54 9.25 -19.83
N GLY A 488 -7.45 8.55 -20.52
CA GLY A 488 -8.85 8.97 -20.65
C GLY A 488 -9.26 9.26 -22.09
N SER A 489 -9.98 10.34 -22.36
CA SER A 489 -10.53 10.57 -23.71
C SER A 489 -10.66 12.02 -24.15
N HIS A 490 -10.61 12.26 -25.46
CA HIS A 490 -10.76 13.60 -26.07
C HIS A 490 -9.75 14.65 -25.56
N ASN A 491 -8.58 14.25 -25.06
CA ASN A 491 -7.55 15.18 -24.60
C ASN A 491 -6.68 15.64 -25.78
N ASN A 492 -6.39 16.94 -25.88
CA ASN A 492 -5.53 17.54 -26.88
C ASN A 492 -4.30 18.15 -26.20
N VAL A 493 -3.12 17.54 -26.32
CA VAL A 493 -1.95 17.82 -25.48
C VAL A 493 -0.75 18.22 -26.32
N SER A 494 -0.39 19.51 -26.33
CA SER A 494 0.84 20.02 -26.91
C SER A 494 1.78 20.60 -25.86
N GLY A 495 3.09 20.51 -26.13
CA GLY A 495 4.17 20.87 -25.19
C GLY A 495 4.97 19.62 -24.79
N ASP A 496 5.74 19.70 -23.71
CA ASP A 496 6.59 18.62 -23.21
C ASP A 496 6.30 18.28 -21.73
N GLY A 497 6.36 17.02 -21.33
CA GLY A 497 6.39 16.61 -19.90
C GLY A 497 5.03 16.51 -19.19
N ASN A 498 3.91 16.60 -19.92
CA ASN A 498 2.56 16.67 -19.33
C ASN A 498 2.00 15.31 -18.87
N THR A 499 1.46 15.25 -17.65
CA THR A 499 0.64 14.15 -17.11
C THR A 499 -0.84 14.55 -17.12
N VAL A 500 -1.72 13.74 -17.70
CA VAL A 500 -3.10 14.09 -18.03
C VAL A 500 -4.03 12.91 -17.75
N ALA A 501 -5.10 13.12 -16.99
CA ALA A 501 -6.11 12.12 -16.68
C ALA A 501 -7.53 12.71 -16.83
N GLY A 502 -8.37 12.09 -17.67
CA GLY A 502 -9.80 12.40 -17.77
C GLY A 502 -10.28 12.77 -19.18
N TYR A 503 -11.23 13.71 -19.28
CA TYR A 503 -12.04 13.91 -20.49
C TYR A 503 -11.96 15.34 -21.07
N GLY A 504 -11.62 15.49 -22.35
CA GLY A 504 -11.82 16.75 -23.08
C GLY A 504 -10.82 17.87 -22.75
N ASN A 505 -9.66 17.57 -22.16
CA ASN A 505 -8.70 18.60 -21.73
C ASN A 505 -7.81 19.06 -22.88
N THR A 506 -7.65 20.38 -23.07
CA THR A 506 -6.71 21.02 -23.99
C THR A 506 -5.51 21.58 -23.22
N ILE A 507 -4.29 21.18 -23.58
CA ILE A 507 -3.04 21.59 -22.92
C ILE A 507 -2.09 22.09 -23.99
N THR A 508 -1.42 23.23 -23.76
CA THR A 508 -0.49 23.86 -24.71
C THR A 508 0.79 24.38 -24.05
N GLY A 509 1.12 23.88 -22.86
CA GLY A 509 2.31 24.26 -22.10
C GLY A 509 2.93 23.03 -21.44
N ASP A 510 4.07 23.22 -20.75
CA ASP A 510 4.97 22.13 -20.39
C ASP A 510 4.86 21.68 -18.92
N SER A 511 5.18 20.41 -18.65
CA SER A 511 5.37 19.85 -17.30
C SER A 511 4.15 19.97 -16.38
N ASN A 512 2.94 19.98 -16.93
CA ASN A 512 1.69 20.09 -16.17
C ASN A 512 1.18 18.73 -15.67
N VAL A 513 0.38 18.76 -14.60
CA VAL A 513 -0.40 17.61 -14.10
C VAL A 513 -1.87 18.00 -14.12
N VAL A 514 -2.68 17.36 -14.95
CA VAL A 514 -4.09 17.73 -15.19
C VAL A 514 -5.00 16.53 -14.95
N ALA A 515 -5.88 16.60 -13.95
CA ALA A 515 -6.78 15.50 -13.59
C ALA A 515 -8.24 15.98 -13.50
N GLY A 516 -9.03 15.76 -14.55
CA GLY A 516 -10.38 16.32 -14.61
C GLY A 516 -11.02 16.33 -15.99
N SER A 517 -11.89 17.30 -16.23
CA SER A 517 -12.60 17.41 -17.51
C SER A 517 -12.72 18.83 -18.05
N ASN A 518 -12.62 18.93 -19.38
CA ASN A 518 -12.76 20.15 -20.17
C ASN A 518 -11.76 21.27 -19.81
N HIS A 519 -10.59 20.97 -19.24
CA HIS A 519 -9.61 22.00 -18.85
C HIS A 519 -8.86 22.59 -20.04
N THR A 520 -8.56 23.90 -20.00
CA THR A 520 -7.69 24.58 -20.98
C THR A 520 -6.43 25.13 -20.28
N VAL A 521 -5.27 24.48 -20.42
CA VAL A 521 -4.04 24.78 -19.66
C VAL A 521 -2.91 25.23 -20.59
N GLY A 522 -2.52 26.50 -20.50
CA GLY A 522 -1.39 27.07 -21.27
C GLY A 522 -0.17 27.45 -20.42
N SER A 523 -0.16 27.09 -19.14
CA SER A 523 0.94 27.37 -18.20
C SER A 523 2.03 26.29 -18.23
N VAL A 524 3.15 26.58 -17.58
CA VAL A 524 4.23 25.60 -17.34
C VAL A 524 4.23 25.19 -15.86
N GLY A 525 4.29 23.89 -15.58
CA GLY A 525 4.45 23.35 -14.23
C GLY A 525 3.21 23.45 -13.33
N ALA A 526 1.99 23.45 -13.90
CA ALA A 526 0.75 23.61 -13.14
C ALA A 526 0.10 22.27 -12.74
N LEU A 527 -0.43 22.20 -11.52
CA LEU A 527 -1.35 21.15 -11.07
C LEU A 527 -2.80 21.65 -11.20
N VAL A 528 -3.61 20.99 -12.02
CA VAL A 528 -4.99 21.38 -12.33
C VAL A 528 -5.93 20.20 -12.09
N CYS A 529 -7.05 20.39 -11.37
CA CYS A 529 -8.05 19.34 -11.24
C CYS A 529 -9.51 19.81 -11.08
N GLY A 530 -10.44 18.93 -11.44
CA GLY A 530 -11.89 19.12 -11.33
C GLY A 530 -12.60 19.10 -12.69
N CYS A 531 -13.40 20.13 -12.99
CA CYS A 531 -14.05 20.29 -14.29
C CYS A 531 -14.26 21.79 -14.57
N GLY A 532 -13.77 22.33 -15.70
CA GLY A 532 -13.88 23.77 -15.98
C GLY A 532 -13.01 24.28 -17.14
N VAL A 533 -13.59 25.18 -17.95
CA VAL A 533 -13.19 25.45 -19.36
C VAL A 533 -11.98 26.35 -19.58
N ASP A 534 -11.49 27.05 -18.55
CA ASP A 534 -10.47 28.11 -18.70
C ASP A 534 -9.46 28.14 -17.55
N ALA A 535 -8.29 27.53 -17.73
CA ALA A 535 -7.08 27.78 -16.93
C ALA A 535 -6.07 28.65 -17.71
N THR A 536 -6.56 29.52 -18.60
CA THR A 536 -5.78 30.46 -19.44
C THR A 536 -5.08 31.57 -18.65
N ARG A 537 -5.09 31.54 -17.30
CA ARG A 537 -4.28 32.42 -16.46
C ARG A 537 -2.83 31.91 -16.43
N ALA A 538 -2.01 32.41 -17.35
CA ALA A 538 -0.61 32.06 -17.64
C ALA A 538 0.42 32.23 -16.49
N ALA A 539 0.00 32.24 -15.22
CA ALA A 539 0.84 32.29 -14.03
C ALA A 539 0.29 31.44 -12.86
N ALA A 540 -0.76 30.64 -13.05
CA ALA A 540 -1.29 29.77 -12.02
C ALA A 540 -0.51 28.44 -11.95
N SER A 541 0.00 28.09 -10.76
CA SER A 541 0.73 26.83 -10.52
C SER A 541 -0.16 25.76 -9.89
N TYR A 542 -1.25 26.15 -9.22
CA TYR A 542 -2.25 25.22 -8.67
C TYR A 542 -3.65 25.76 -8.95
N VAL A 543 -4.55 24.95 -9.53
CA VAL A 543 -5.94 25.35 -9.84
C VAL A 543 -6.91 24.22 -9.49
N PHE A 544 -7.89 24.53 -8.64
CA PHE A 544 -8.93 23.61 -8.17
C PHE A 544 -10.31 24.14 -8.57
N TYR A 545 -11.09 23.31 -9.28
CA TYR A 545 -12.47 23.59 -9.68
C TYR A 545 -13.46 22.77 -8.84
N ALA A 546 -14.51 23.40 -8.31
CA ALA A 546 -15.61 22.70 -7.64
C ALA A 546 -16.98 23.23 -8.09
N GLY A 547 -17.79 22.34 -8.68
CA GLY A 547 -19.13 22.66 -9.20
C GLY A 547 -19.11 23.48 -10.50
N ASN A 548 -20.09 23.23 -11.38
CA ASN A 548 -20.42 23.98 -12.61
C ASN A 548 -19.32 24.89 -13.21
N TYR A 549 -18.16 24.31 -13.53
CA TYR A 549 -17.12 24.89 -14.37
C TYR A 549 -16.38 26.14 -13.84
N SER A 550 -16.46 26.47 -12.53
CA SER A 550 -15.79 27.64 -11.95
C SER A 550 -14.55 27.31 -11.09
N ILE A 551 -13.49 28.13 -11.19
CA ILE A 551 -12.31 28.06 -10.30
C ILE A 551 -12.75 28.39 -8.88
N SER A 552 -12.50 27.48 -7.93
CA SER A 552 -12.82 27.66 -6.51
C SER A 552 -11.61 28.13 -5.71
N VAL A 553 -10.42 27.60 -6.03
CA VAL A 553 -9.13 28.05 -5.46
C VAL A 553 -8.06 28.02 -6.55
N ALA A 554 -7.21 29.05 -6.62
CA ALA A 554 -6.02 29.08 -7.45
C ALA A 554 -4.83 29.71 -6.72
N MET A 555 -3.64 29.17 -6.93
CA MET A 555 -2.37 29.72 -6.43
C MET A 555 -1.43 30.01 -7.60
N THR A 556 -0.74 31.14 -7.58
CA THR A 556 0.20 31.53 -8.64
C THR A 556 1.66 31.23 -8.31
N SER A 557 2.50 31.16 -9.33
CA SER A 557 3.96 31.04 -9.20
C SER A 557 4.59 32.15 -8.34
N ASN A 558 3.95 33.33 -8.31
CA ASN A 558 4.35 34.48 -7.50
C ASN A 558 3.71 34.49 -6.09
N GLY A 559 3.10 33.39 -5.66
CA GLY A 559 2.58 33.19 -4.30
C GLY A 559 1.22 33.83 -3.99
N TYR A 560 0.49 34.33 -4.99
CA TYR A 560 -0.86 34.86 -4.77
C TYR A 560 -1.88 33.72 -4.65
N VAL A 561 -2.71 33.77 -3.61
CA VAL A 561 -3.82 32.84 -3.40
C VAL A 561 -5.15 33.54 -3.72
N PHE A 562 -5.94 32.95 -4.61
CA PHE A 562 -7.30 33.35 -4.93
C PHE A 562 -8.25 32.24 -4.46
N ALA A 563 -9.30 32.58 -3.73
CA ALA A 563 -10.34 31.64 -3.31
C ALA A 563 -11.72 32.29 -3.40
N THR A 564 -12.75 31.52 -3.77
CA THR A 564 -14.14 32.01 -3.85
C THR A 564 -14.75 32.29 -2.47
N ALA A 565 -14.28 31.58 -1.44
CA ALA A 565 -14.59 31.85 -0.04
C ALA A 565 -13.43 31.39 0.86
N TYR A 566 -13.21 32.12 1.95
CA TYR A 566 -12.29 31.75 3.02
C TYR A 566 -13.06 31.82 4.35
N ASN A 567 -13.05 30.73 5.11
CA ASN A 567 -13.69 30.64 6.42
C ASN A 567 -12.68 30.01 7.40
N THR A 568 -12.59 30.56 8.60
CA THR A 568 -11.69 30.10 9.66
C THR A 568 -12.32 30.30 11.03
N ASN A 569 -11.80 29.61 12.04
CA ASN A 569 -12.26 29.68 13.43
C ASN A 569 -11.50 30.75 14.25
N GLY A 570 -10.40 31.30 13.71
CA GLY A 570 -9.83 32.56 14.20
C GLY A 570 -10.77 33.73 13.88
N ALA A 571 -10.76 34.78 14.70
CA ALA A 571 -11.79 35.83 14.63
C ALA A 571 -11.24 37.27 14.57
N ASP A 572 -9.93 37.40 14.34
CA ASP A 572 -9.18 38.66 14.33
C ASP A 572 -8.18 38.76 13.17
N TYR A 573 -7.94 40.00 12.74
CA TYR A 573 -6.87 40.37 11.83
C TYR A 573 -5.68 40.85 12.65
N ALA A 574 -4.52 40.23 12.44
CA ALA A 574 -3.31 40.53 13.19
C ALA A 574 -2.11 40.82 12.27
N GLU A 575 -1.10 41.50 12.80
CA GLU A 575 0.22 41.60 12.19
C GLU A 575 1.32 41.36 13.21
N TYR A 576 2.45 40.80 12.79
CA TYR A 576 3.62 40.66 13.66
C TYR A 576 4.34 41.99 13.89
N PHE A 577 4.55 42.35 15.16
CA PHE A 577 5.37 43.48 15.60
C PHE A 577 6.53 43.02 16.49
N GLU A 578 7.61 43.82 16.54
CA GLU A 578 8.76 43.57 17.42
C GLU A 578 8.55 44.26 18.78
N TRP A 579 8.88 43.59 19.87
CA TRP A 579 8.83 44.18 21.20
C TRP A 579 9.94 45.21 21.42
N ALA A 580 9.61 46.29 22.13
CA ALA A 580 10.55 47.34 22.53
C ALA A 580 11.60 46.82 23.53
N ASP A 581 11.23 45.87 24.39
CA ASP A 581 12.14 45.20 25.34
C ASP A 581 12.79 43.92 24.77
N GLY A 582 12.32 43.44 23.62
CA GLY A 582 12.77 42.20 22.99
C GLY A 582 12.26 40.91 23.65
N ASN A 583 11.38 40.98 24.66
CA ASN A 583 10.87 39.83 25.42
C ASN A 583 11.96 38.77 25.79
N PRO A 584 13.03 39.16 26.52
CA PRO A 584 14.22 38.33 26.70
C PRO A 584 13.94 37.02 27.46
N GLU A 585 12.96 37.02 28.35
CA GLU A 585 12.55 35.85 29.14
C GLU A 585 11.53 34.94 28.41
N ASN A 586 11.18 35.25 27.16
CA ASN A 586 10.21 34.51 26.35
C ASN A 586 8.85 34.32 27.05
N GLU A 587 8.31 35.41 27.60
CA GLU A 587 7.04 35.43 28.31
C GLU A 587 5.86 35.17 27.36
N ASP A 588 4.85 34.43 27.84
CA ASP A 588 3.55 34.34 27.16
C ASP A 588 2.74 35.61 27.39
N ARG A 589 2.76 36.52 26.42
CA ARG A 589 2.09 37.82 26.48
C ARG A 589 0.71 37.84 25.79
N ARG A 590 0.15 36.68 25.45
CA ARG A 590 -1.18 36.59 24.79
C ARG A 590 -2.27 37.23 25.65
N GLY A 591 -3.18 37.97 25.03
CA GLY A 591 -4.22 38.73 25.71
C GLY A 591 -3.78 40.08 26.32
N MET A 592 -2.48 40.42 26.28
CA MET A 592 -1.98 41.73 26.71
C MET A 592 -2.38 42.84 25.74
N LEU A 593 -2.78 44.00 26.26
CA LEU A 593 -2.98 45.24 25.51
C LEU A 593 -1.64 45.91 25.19
N VAL A 594 -1.45 46.34 23.95
CA VAL A 594 -0.21 46.99 23.51
C VAL A 594 -0.45 48.31 22.79
N SER A 595 0.52 49.21 22.88
CA SER A 595 0.61 50.41 22.04
C SER A 595 1.99 50.55 21.40
N LEU A 596 2.04 51.31 20.31
CA LEU A 596 3.23 51.53 19.52
C LEU A 596 4.19 52.51 20.19
N SER A 597 5.47 52.25 20.02
CA SER A 597 6.58 53.11 20.41
C SER A 597 7.55 53.17 19.23
N GLY A 598 7.23 54.00 18.24
CA GLY A 598 7.88 53.97 16.94
C GLY A 598 7.35 52.80 16.10
N ASP A 599 8.25 51.93 15.64
CA ASP A 599 7.94 50.71 14.88
C ASP A 599 7.79 49.44 15.75
N ARG A 600 7.88 49.59 17.08
CA ARG A 600 7.85 48.51 18.07
C ARG A 600 6.63 48.60 18.98
N ILE A 601 6.28 47.49 19.62
CA ILE A 601 5.22 47.43 20.64
C ILE A 601 5.75 47.44 22.07
N LYS A 602 4.96 48.02 22.96
CA LYS A 602 5.12 48.02 24.43
C LYS A 602 3.76 47.74 25.09
N PRO A 603 3.70 47.34 26.38
CA PRO A 603 2.45 47.30 27.13
C PRO A 603 1.75 48.67 27.08
N ALA A 604 0.44 48.67 26.86
CA ALA A 604 -0.37 49.90 26.79
C ALA A 604 -0.67 50.48 28.18
N ASP A 605 -0.91 51.79 28.22
CA ASP A 605 -1.39 52.54 29.39
C ASP A 605 -2.44 53.57 28.94
N GLY A 606 -3.57 53.64 29.64
CA GLY A 606 -4.69 54.50 29.27
C GLY A 606 -5.56 53.95 28.14
N ASP A 607 -6.12 54.83 27.32
CA ASP A 607 -6.93 54.51 26.14
C ASP A 607 -6.14 54.42 24.82
N ASP A 608 -4.84 54.78 24.87
CA ASP A 608 -3.86 54.60 23.79
C ASP A 608 -3.52 53.11 23.62
N ILE A 609 -4.28 52.44 22.76
CA ILE A 609 -4.23 51.00 22.51
C ILE A 609 -4.18 50.77 21.00
N ASP A 610 -3.16 50.06 20.51
CA ASP A 610 -3.03 49.68 19.10
C ASP A 610 -3.59 48.28 18.81
N GLY A 611 -3.59 47.39 19.81
CA GLY A 611 -4.24 46.09 19.72
C GLY A 611 -4.07 45.21 20.95
N VAL A 612 -4.42 43.93 20.80
CA VAL A 612 -4.26 42.87 21.80
C VAL A 612 -3.34 41.78 21.24
N ILE A 613 -2.40 41.24 22.00
CA ILE A 613 -1.58 40.11 21.52
C ILE A 613 -2.47 38.91 21.21
N SER A 614 -2.52 38.52 19.94
CA SER A 614 -3.41 37.47 19.44
C SER A 614 -2.88 36.08 19.76
N ALA A 615 -3.81 35.18 20.07
CA ALA A 615 -3.52 33.76 20.28
C ALA A 615 -3.79 32.89 19.06
N ASN A 616 -4.68 33.33 18.14
CA ASN A 616 -5.17 32.52 17.02
C ASN A 616 -5.80 33.39 15.91
N PRO A 617 -4.98 34.19 15.19
CA PRO A 617 -5.48 35.11 14.19
C PRO A 617 -6.14 34.42 13.00
N SER A 618 -7.22 35.02 12.48
CA SER A 618 -7.88 34.65 11.23
C SER A 618 -6.97 34.89 10.03
N VAL A 619 -6.33 36.06 10.01
CA VAL A 619 -5.36 36.49 9.00
C VAL A 619 -4.21 37.15 9.73
N CYS A 620 -2.98 36.68 9.49
CA CYS A 620 -1.78 37.25 10.11
C CYS A 620 -0.82 37.83 9.05
N GLY A 621 -0.63 39.14 9.06
CA GLY A 621 0.36 39.83 8.24
C GLY A 621 1.76 39.79 8.85
N ASN A 622 2.74 40.19 8.04
CA ASN A 622 4.12 40.48 8.47
C ASN A 622 4.91 39.33 9.12
N GLU A 623 4.49 38.05 9.02
CA GLU A 623 5.21 36.92 9.65
C GLU A 623 6.55 36.57 8.96
N TYR A 624 6.58 36.57 7.62
CA TYR A 624 7.68 36.07 6.79
C TYR A 624 8.02 34.57 6.99
N GLY A 625 7.04 33.72 7.30
CA GLY A 625 7.23 32.30 7.63
C GLY A 625 8.05 31.44 6.63
N LEU A 626 8.16 31.85 5.36
CA LEU A 626 8.86 31.09 4.31
C LEU A 626 10.29 31.58 3.99
N HIS A 627 10.61 32.86 4.21
CA HIS A 627 11.91 33.43 3.83
C HIS A 627 12.16 34.78 4.50
N TRP A 628 13.43 35.10 4.72
CA TRP A 628 13.84 36.36 5.35
C TRP A 628 13.29 37.61 4.65
N GLN A 629 12.84 38.59 5.44
CA GLN A 629 12.12 39.78 4.95
C GLN A 629 12.88 40.64 3.93
N GLY A 630 14.21 40.59 3.99
CA GLY A 630 15.13 41.31 3.10
C GLY A 630 15.67 40.47 1.95
N LYS A 631 15.13 39.26 1.69
CA LYS A 631 15.61 38.37 0.62
C LYS A 631 15.49 39.00 -0.77
N TYR A 632 14.42 39.74 -1.03
CA TYR A 632 14.12 40.34 -2.33
C TYR A 632 14.16 41.86 -2.27
N GLU A 633 14.61 42.49 -3.36
CA GLU A 633 14.52 43.93 -3.54
C GLU A 633 13.05 44.36 -3.59
N LYS A 634 12.76 45.50 -2.94
CA LYS A 634 11.44 46.10 -2.88
C LYS A 634 11.52 47.57 -3.30
N ASP A 635 10.43 48.09 -3.84
CA ASP A 635 10.28 49.53 -4.01
C ASP A 635 9.95 50.24 -2.68
N ILE A 636 9.77 51.55 -2.73
CA ILE A 636 9.49 52.39 -1.56
C ILE A 636 8.12 52.12 -0.91
N PHE A 637 7.23 51.39 -1.60
CA PHE A 637 5.92 50.98 -1.09
C PHE A 637 5.93 49.51 -0.59
N GLY A 638 7.09 48.84 -0.63
CA GLY A 638 7.27 47.47 -0.19
C GLY A 638 6.95 46.40 -1.23
N ALA A 639 6.59 46.78 -2.46
CA ALA A 639 6.32 45.83 -3.53
C ALA A 639 7.62 45.21 -4.06
N VAL A 640 7.66 43.88 -4.19
CA VAL A 640 8.82 43.14 -4.70
C VAL A 640 9.12 43.55 -6.15
N ARG A 641 10.38 43.81 -6.44
CA ARG A 641 10.86 44.07 -7.81
C ARG A 641 11.10 42.75 -8.55
N TYR A 642 10.63 42.70 -9.79
CA TYR A 642 10.82 41.56 -10.70
C TYR A 642 11.71 41.98 -11.87
N GLY A 643 12.59 41.09 -12.31
CA GLY A 643 13.44 41.28 -13.48
C GLY A 643 12.69 41.07 -14.80
N GLU A 644 13.38 41.29 -15.93
CA GLU A 644 12.84 41.02 -17.27
C GLU A 644 12.50 39.53 -17.50
N ASP A 645 13.11 38.63 -16.74
CA ASP A 645 12.83 37.20 -16.70
C ASP A 645 11.60 36.82 -15.84
N GLY A 646 10.91 37.82 -15.28
CA GLY A 646 9.75 37.64 -14.41
C GLY A 646 10.07 37.11 -13.01
N ARG A 647 11.35 37.00 -12.62
CA ARG A 647 11.75 36.51 -11.28
C ARG A 647 11.98 37.66 -10.31
N ALA A 648 11.70 37.43 -9.04
CA ALA A 648 11.95 38.40 -7.97
C ALA A 648 13.46 38.65 -7.82
N VAL A 649 13.88 39.91 -7.86
CA VAL A 649 15.29 40.31 -7.76
C VAL A 649 15.78 40.07 -6.33
N THR A 650 16.78 39.20 -6.16
CA THR A 650 17.41 38.96 -4.86
C THR A 650 18.19 40.19 -4.41
N ALA A 651 17.96 40.67 -3.19
CA ALA A 651 18.68 41.82 -2.65
C ALA A 651 20.16 41.47 -2.40
N GLY A 652 21.08 42.36 -2.76
CA GLY A 652 22.53 42.13 -2.60
C GLY A 652 23.02 41.93 -1.16
N GLY A 653 22.19 42.20 -0.15
CA GLY A 653 22.47 41.92 1.27
C GLY A 653 21.93 40.57 1.77
N TYR A 654 21.36 39.73 0.91
CA TYR A 654 20.87 38.40 1.28
C TYR A 654 22.01 37.37 1.33
N ASP A 655 22.26 36.83 2.51
CA ASP A 655 23.13 35.67 2.71
C ASP A 655 22.30 34.38 2.60
N LYS A 656 22.65 33.53 1.63
CA LYS A 656 21.98 32.24 1.37
C LYS A 656 22.40 31.11 2.31
N ASP A 657 23.57 31.23 2.94
CA ASP A 657 24.17 30.18 3.78
C ASP A 657 23.85 30.38 5.27
N ARG A 658 23.29 31.55 5.62
CA ARG A 658 22.77 31.84 6.95
C ARG A 658 21.38 31.22 7.15
N GLU A 659 21.25 30.43 8.21
CA GLU A 659 19.96 29.87 8.65
C GLU A 659 18.95 30.99 8.98
N TYR A 660 17.71 30.82 8.50
CA TYR A 660 16.62 31.77 8.73
C TYR A 660 15.61 31.24 9.77
N ILE A 661 15.43 31.99 10.85
CA ILE A 661 14.41 31.73 11.86
C ILE A 661 13.21 32.69 11.62
N PRO A 662 11.99 32.18 11.34
CA PRO A 662 10.80 33.00 11.08
C PRO A 662 10.33 33.75 12.33
N ARG A 663 9.58 34.85 12.18
CA ARG A 663 9.10 35.68 13.31
C ARG A 663 8.28 34.88 14.32
N SER A 664 7.47 33.93 13.86
CA SER A 664 6.68 33.02 14.71
C SER A 664 7.50 32.10 15.63
N LYS A 665 8.83 32.02 15.46
CA LYS A 665 9.76 31.26 16.31
C LYS A 665 10.73 32.15 17.10
N ARG A 666 10.50 33.47 17.16
CA ARG A 666 11.42 34.44 17.78
C ARG A 666 10.71 35.22 18.89
N PRO A 667 11.22 35.20 20.14
CA PRO A 667 10.51 35.74 21.31
C PRO A 667 10.26 37.25 21.19
N GLU A 668 11.16 37.96 20.49
CA GLU A 668 11.03 39.40 20.29
C GLU A 668 9.91 39.80 19.32
N TRP A 669 9.20 38.83 18.71
CA TRP A 669 8.09 39.07 17.78
C TRP A 669 6.77 38.50 18.32
N SER A 670 5.67 39.25 18.16
CA SER A 670 4.33 38.75 18.52
C SER A 670 3.25 39.26 17.57
N PRO A 671 2.21 38.44 17.27
CA PRO A 671 1.08 38.88 16.45
C PRO A 671 0.15 39.77 17.29
N VAL A 672 -0.10 40.98 16.83
CA VAL A 672 -1.02 41.94 17.46
C VAL A 672 -2.32 41.92 16.69
N GLY A 673 -3.41 41.51 17.34
CA GLY A 673 -4.77 41.60 16.81
C GLY A 673 -5.23 43.06 16.78
N LEU A 674 -5.32 43.61 15.56
CA LEU A 674 -5.65 45.01 15.27
C LEU A 674 -7.15 45.24 15.16
N ALA A 675 -7.92 44.21 14.80
CA ALA A 675 -9.38 44.23 14.71
C ALA A 675 -9.98 42.83 14.83
N GLY A 676 -11.14 42.70 15.47
CA GLY A 676 -11.88 41.43 15.56
C GLY A 676 -12.14 40.98 17.00
N ARG A 677 -12.55 39.71 17.17
CA ARG A 677 -12.88 39.14 18.49
C ARG A 677 -11.66 38.44 19.08
N LEU A 678 -11.16 38.96 20.20
CA LEU A 678 -9.99 38.46 20.91
C LEU A 678 -10.32 38.12 22.36
N VAL A 679 -9.43 37.40 23.02
CA VAL A 679 -9.39 37.27 24.48
C VAL A 679 -8.39 38.30 25.00
N MET A 680 -8.77 39.03 26.04
CA MET A 680 -7.94 40.04 26.71
C MET A 680 -7.82 39.69 28.19
N THR A 681 -6.63 39.86 28.75
CA THR A 681 -6.37 39.71 30.19
C THR A 681 -6.77 40.99 30.92
N ASP A 682 -7.53 40.87 32.00
CA ASP A 682 -8.07 42.01 32.76
C ASP A 682 -7.90 41.86 34.28
N ASP A 683 -8.04 42.97 35.02
CA ASP A 683 -7.92 43.03 36.48
C ASP A 683 -9.20 42.61 37.24
N GLY A 684 -10.18 42.05 36.54
CA GLY A 684 -11.49 41.66 37.05
C GLY A 684 -12.55 42.78 36.98
N SER A 685 -12.16 44.03 36.70
CA SER A 685 -13.12 45.15 36.67
C SER A 685 -13.95 45.23 35.38
N CYS A 686 -13.52 44.61 34.27
CA CYS A 686 -14.26 44.69 33.02
C CYS A 686 -15.62 43.97 33.08
N THR A 687 -16.66 44.61 32.52
CA THR A 687 -18.03 44.07 32.49
C THR A 687 -18.61 44.05 31.07
N ALA A 688 -19.46 43.06 30.79
CA ALA A 688 -20.04 42.84 29.47
C ALA A 688 -20.83 44.06 28.98
N GLY A 689 -20.57 44.51 27.75
CA GLY A 689 -21.16 45.71 27.15
C GLY A 689 -20.38 47.00 27.41
N GLY A 690 -19.47 47.02 28.39
CA GLY A 690 -18.56 48.12 28.69
C GLY A 690 -17.35 48.19 27.76
N TYR A 691 -16.37 49.02 28.13
CA TYR A 691 -15.13 49.27 27.40
C TYR A 691 -13.93 49.06 28.31
N ALA A 692 -12.77 48.76 27.72
CA ALA A 692 -11.52 48.54 28.44
C ALA A 692 -10.47 49.60 28.12
N ALA A 693 -9.74 50.04 29.14
CA ALA A 693 -8.50 50.78 29.07
C ALA A 693 -7.34 49.89 29.58
N ALA A 694 -6.10 50.27 29.32
CA ALA A 694 -4.92 49.51 29.71
C ALA A 694 -4.23 50.11 30.95
N ARG A 695 -3.65 49.25 31.78
CA ARG A 695 -2.65 49.62 32.80
C ARG A 695 -1.52 48.61 32.73
N SER A 696 -0.36 49.04 32.24
CA SER A 696 0.81 48.19 31.98
C SER A 696 0.44 46.92 31.17
N GLY A 697 -0.41 47.10 30.16
CA GLY A 697 -0.92 46.05 29.28
C GLY A 697 -2.05 45.17 29.83
N ILE A 698 -2.46 45.34 31.09
CA ILE A 698 -3.63 44.65 31.68
C ILE A 698 -4.88 45.51 31.48
N GLY A 699 -5.97 44.88 31.04
CA GLY A 699 -7.26 45.54 30.87
C GLY A 699 -7.92 45.93 32.19
N HIS A 700 -8.57 47.09 32.22
CA HIS A 700 -9.46 47.52 33.29
C HIS A 700 -10.65 48.30 32.71
N ALA A 701 -11.74 48.43 33.46
CA ALA A 701 -12.94 49.14 33.01
C ALA A 701 -12.65 50.63 32.71
N ALA A 702 -12.98 51.07 31.50
CA ALA A 702 -12.88 52.46 31.08
C ALA A 702 -14.14 53.26 31.44
N GLU A 703 -13.95 54.52 31.86
CA GLU A 703 -15.06 55.46 32.11
C GLU A 703 -15.70 55.99 30.81
N CYS A 704 -14.98 55.91 29.70
CA CYS A 704 -15.39 56.36 28.38
C CYS A 704 -15.32 55.23 27.34
N ALA A 705 -15.87 55.46 26.14
CA ALA A 705 -15.81 54.50 25.04
C ALA A 705 -14.40 54.47 24.42
N THR A 706 -13.71 53.34 24.55
CA THR A 706 -12.43 53.06 23.86
C THR A 706 -12.67 52.19 22.62
N ARG A 707 -11.59 51.85 21.89
CA ARG A 707 -11.67 50.88 20.78
C ARG A 707 -11.87 49.42 21.20
N VAL A 708 -11.65 49.10 22.48
CA VAL A 708 -11.74 47.75 23.03
C VAL A 708 -13.06 47.59 23.76
N LYS A 709 -14.05 46.97 23.09
CA LYS A 709 -15.37 46.74 23.66
C LYS A 709 -15.47 45.35 24.30
N VAL A 710 -15.89 45.27 25.56
CA VAL A 710 -16.06 44.00 26.29
C VAL A 710 -17.35 43.31 25.85
N LEU A 711 -17.25 42.05 25.40
CA LEU A 711 -18.39 41.25 24.94
C LEU A 711 -18.96 40.37 26.06
N LYS A 712 -18.11 39.62 26.75
CA LYS A 712 -18.46 38.75 27.88
C LYS A 712 -17.23 38.45 28.74
N ARG A 713 -17.44 38.11 30.01
CA ARG A 713 -16.40 37.50 30.85
C ARG A 713 -16.25 36.02 30.52
N LEU A 714 -15.02 35.52 30.58
CA LEU A 714 -14.69 34.11 30.38
C LEU A 714 -14.33 33.44 31.70
N ASP A 715 -13.47 34.09 32.50
CA ASP A 715 -13.09 33.68 33.85
C ASP A 715 -12.71 34.92 34.70
N ASP A 716 -12.06 34.70 35.85
CA ASP A 716 -11.68 35.74 36.82
C ASP A 716 -10.67 36.76 36.26
N THR A 717 -9.87 36.40 35.25
CA THR A 717 -8.79 37.23 34.69
C THR A 717 -8.88 37.45 33.17
N HIS A 718 -9.86 36.84 32.49
CA HIS A 718 -10.01 36.95 31.04
C HIS A 718 -11.43 37.35 30.61
N VAL A 719 -11.49 38.24 29.63
CA VAL A 719 -12.72 38.68 28.95
C VAL A 719 -12.58 38.52 27.44
N GLU A 720 -13.69 38.21 26.77
CA GLU A 720 -13.78 38.29 25.31
C GLU A 720 -14.07 39.74 24.92
N VAL A 721 -13.26 40.30 24.03
CA VAL A 721 -13.35 41.68 23.56
C VAL A 721 -13.52 41.74 22.05
N LEU A 722 -14.10 42.85 21.57
CA LEU A 722 -14.09 43.27 20.17
C LEU A 722 -13.15 44.48 20.06
N VAL A 723 -12.01 44.28 19.40
CA VAL A 723 -11.11 45.37 18.98
C VAL A 723 -11.64 45.93 17.66
N ARG A 724 -11.60 47.26 17.53
CA ARG A 724 -12.18 48.04 16.42
C ARG A 724 -11.17 49.02 15.84
#